data_AF-A0AAX1QIK8-F1
#
_entry.id   AF-A0AAX1QIK8-F1
#
_cell.length_a   1.000
_cell.length_b   1.000
_cell.length_c   1.000
_cell.angle_alpha   90.00
_cell.angle_beta   90.00
_cell.angle_gamma   90.00
#
_symmetry.space_group_name_H-M   'P 1'
#
loop_
_entity.id
_entity.type
_entity.pdbx_description
1 polymer ?
#
loop_
_entity_poly.entity_id
_entity_poly.type
_entity_poly.pdbx_seq_one_letter_code
_entity_poly.pdbx_strand_id
1 'polypeptide(L)'
;MCAYSVFNTFPVYPLSAKPLILLAFCRYRYHTSLFNRPGFQSLIKEVEAGNVETLIVKDMSRLGRNYLQVGFYTEVLFPQKNVRFLAINNSIDSNNASDNDFAPFLNIMNEWYAKDTSNKIKAVFDARMKDGKRCSGSIPYGYNRLPNDKQTLVVDPVASEVVKRIFLLANEGKSPRTIAELLTEEKVLIPAAYAKKYHPEQYNGTKFSNPYLWGTSSVRTILGRQEYLGHTVLRKSVSTNFKLHKRKETDEDEQYVFQNTHEPIISQELWDSVQKRRCRVNRASAWGTHTNRLSGYLYCADCGRRLTLQTHYSKKDGSTQYSYRCGGYASRVNGCTAHSISADNVEALILASVKRFSRFVLKDEETFALELQSLWKEKREEKPKQNQSELKRCQKRYDELSALIRSLYENLMSGLLPERQYKQLMAQYDSEQAELESQMETMKSEIAEDKSSSTDIRHFISLIRKCKNPTEISDSMFNELVDKIVVYEAEGAGNARTQKVDIYFNYVGQVDIAYTEEELAELKAQKEQEERQRMEKQRKREKAYREKRKAKKIAKNGGEIIKTKTCPHCGKVFTPTSNRQLFCSRECWNQARLEQKKADREAERGTHYYRQRTCAVCGHSYWPTHSQQEFCSDECRRINHNKKTLEFYHKKKGNPKPDPEAVPTPKPKEDNAA
;
A
#
# COMPACT_ATOMS: atom_id res chain seq x y z
N MET A 1 -40.55 -37.44 7.53
CA MET A 1 -41.77 -38.26 7.49
C MET A 1 -42.16 -38.62 8.91
N CYS A 2 -43.48 -38.65 9.16
CA CYS A 2 -44.21 -39.03 10.39
C CYS A 2 -44.13 -38.04 11.57
N ALA A 3 -45.22 -37.58 12.20
CA ALA A 3 -46.65 -37.87 12.01
C ALA A 3 -47.57 -36.87 12.76
N TYR A 4 -48.83 -36.80 12.31
CA TYR A 4 -50.10 -36.34 12.93
C TYR A 4 -50.26 -34.93 13.53
N SER A 5 -51.19 -34.19 12.93
CA SER A 5 -51.98 -33.11 13.53
C SER A 5 -53.03 -33.66 14.50
N VAL A 6 -53.22 -33.04 15.67
CA VAL A 6 -54.51 -33.05 16.38
C VAL A 6 -54.66 -31.72 17.14
N PHE A 7 -55.45 -30.79 16.59
CA PHE A 7 -56.09 -29.75 17.40
C PHE A 7 -57.27 -30.43 18.09
N ASN A 8 -57.15 -30.78 19.38
CA ASN A 8 -58.30 -31.22 20.17
C ASN A 8 -59.01 -29.99 20.71
N THR A 9 -59.99 -29.48 19.97
CA THR A 9 -61.05 -28.65 20.53
C THR A 9 -62.08 -29.57 21.16
N PHE A 10 -62.11 -29.65 22.49
CA PHE A 10 -63.23 -30.28 23.20
C PHE A 10 -64.47 -29.37 23.05
N PRO A 11 -65.67 -29.92 22.75
CA PRO A 11 -66.89 -29.14 22.74
C PRO A 11 -67.32 -28.90 24.19
N VAL A 12 -67.36 -27.63 24.62
CA VAL A 12 -67.95 -27.22 25.89
C VAL A 12 -69.34 -26.64 25.62
N TYR A 13 -70.36 -27.20 26.26
CA TYR A 13 -71.76 -26.76 26.21
C TYR A 13 -71.93 -25.28 26.63
N PRO A 14 -72.95 -24.57 26.13
CA PRO A 14 -73.07 -23.13 26.31
C PRO A 14 -73.63 -22.80 27.70
N LEU A 15 -72.80 -22.17 28.53
CA LEU A 15 -73.24 -21.43 29.72
C LEU A 15 -72.55 -20.07 29.69
N SER A 16 -73.21 -19.07 29.11
CA SER A 16 -73.18 -17.62 29.43
C SER A 16 -71.82 -16.90 29.70
N ALA A 17 -70.67 -17.49 29.45
CA ALA A 17 -69.36 -16.89 29.64
C ALA A 17 -68.46 -17.26 28.45
N LYS A 18 -67.55 -16.36 28.11
CA LYS A 18 -66.64 -16.44 26.95
C LYS A 18 -66.10 -17.87 26.75
N PRO A 19 -66.03 -18.38 25.49
CA PRO A 19 -65.64 -19.76 25.22
C PRO A 19 -64.24 -20.03 25.78
N LEU A 20 -64.13 -21.02 26.67
CA LEU A 20 -62.86 -21.45 27.24
C LEU A 20 -62.15 -22.33 26.19
N ILE A 21 -61.33 -21.72 25.33
CA ILE A 21 -60.57 -22.43 24.30
C ILE A 21 -59.30 -22.99 24.93
N LEU A 22 -59.28 -24.31 25.19
CA LEU A 22 -58.13 -25.00 25.74
C LEU A 22 -57.13 -25.36 24.62
N LEU A 23 -56.26 -24.42 24.26
CA LEU A 23 -55.21 -24.64 23.25
C LEU A 23 -53.96 -25.30 23.89
N ALA A 24 -53.87 -26.62 23.76
CA ALA A 24 -52.72 -27.39 24.25
C ALA A 24 -51.56 -27.39 23.24
N PHE A 25 -50.53 -26.58 23.46
CA PHE A 25 -49.31 -26.58 22.64
C PHE A 25 -48.32 -27.66 23.11
N CYS A 26 -48.41 -28.87 22.54
CA CYS A 26 -47.52 -29.97 22.88
C CYS A 26 -46.13 -29.89 22.21
N ARG A 27 -45.20 -30.56 22.88
CA ARG A 27 -43.74 -30.61 22.73
C ARG A 27 -43.22 -30.63 21.29
N TYR A 28 -42.35 -29.68 20.95
CA TYR A 28 -41.38 -29.80 19.87
C TYR A 28 -39.96 -29.66 20.42
N ARG A 29 -38.99 -30.35 19.81
CA ARG A 29 -37.56 -30.35 20.20
C ARG A 29 -36.88 -29.03 19.76
N TYR A 30 -37.34 -27.89 20.27
CA TYR A 30 -36.73 -26.58 20.05
C TYR A 30 -35.96 -26.12 21.30
N HIS A 31 -34.83 -25.44 21.10
CA HIS A 31 -34.06 -24.83 22.18
C HIS A 31 -34.91 -23.78 22.91
N THR A 32 -35.05 -23.90 24.23
CA THR A 32 -35.90 -23.01 25.01
C THR A 32 -35.36 -21.59 25.20
N SER A 33 -34.13 -21.35 24.78
CA SER A 33 -33.49 -20.02 24.74
C SER A 33 -33.93 -19.15 23.55
N LEU A 34 -34.50 -19.76 22.50
CA LEU A 34 -34.96 -19.05 21.30
C LEU A 34 -36.49 -19.01 21.31
N PHE A 35 -37.09 -17.81 21.31
CA PHE A 35 -38.54 -17.60 21.29
C PHE A 35 -39.18 -17.88 19.90
N ASN A 36 -38.38 -18.32 18.92
CA ASN A 36 -38.82 -18.72 17.57
C ASN A 36 -39.47 -20.11 17.54
N ARG A 37 -40.31 -20.43 18.53
CA ARG A 37 -41.05 -21.70 18.53
C ARG A 37 -42.40 -21.47 17.85
N PRO A 38 -42.76 -22.23 16.81
CA PRO A 38 -43.99 -21.97 16.04
C PRO A 38 -45.24 -22.01 16.92
N GLY A 39 -45.35 -22.96 17.87
CA GLY A 39 -46.46 -23.00 18.81
C GLY A 39 -46.50 -21.82 19.80
N PHE A 40 -45.34 -21.30 20.23
CA PHE A 40 -45.27 -20.12 21.08
C PHE A 40 -45.65 -18.85 20.29
N GLN A 41 -45.20 -18.73 19.05
CA GLN A 41 -45.57 -17.60 18.18
C GLN A 41 -47.06 -17.58 17.85
N SER A 42 -47.68 -18.75 17.60
CA SER A 42 -49.12 -18.85 17.44
C SER A 42 -49.87 -18.42 18.70
N LEU A 43 -49.43 -18.87 19.89
CA LEU A 43 -50.00 -18.46 21.17
C LEU A 43 -49.92 -16.93 21.38
N ILE A 44 -48.76 -16.32 21.13
CA ILE A 44 -48.59 -14.87 21.28
C ILE A 44 -49.46 -14.10 20.27
N LYS A 45 -49.63 -14.57 19.04
CA LYS A 45 -50.55 -13.95 18.06
C LYS A 45 -52.01 -13.99 18.54
N GLU A 46 -52.45 -15.09 19.13
CA GLU A 46 -53.80 -15.20 19.70
C GLU A 46 -53.98 -14.29 20.93
N VAL A 47 -52.94 -14.15 21.76
CA VAL A 47 -52.91 -13.19 22.88
C VAL A 47 -52.97 -11.74 22.36
N GLU A 48 -52.21 -11.41 21.33
CA GLU A 48 -52.23 -10.08 20.70
C GLU A 48 -53.58 -9.75 20.06
N ALA A 49 -54.24 -10.76 19.46
CA ALA A 49 -55.58 -10.67 18.90
C ALA A 49 -56.70 -10.58 19.95
N GLY A 50 -56.39 -10.82 21.23
CA GLY A 50 -57.35 -10.73 22.35
C GLY A 50 -58.23 -11.98 22.51
N ASN A 51 -57.86 -13.10 21.89
CA ASN A 51 -58.63 -14.34 21.93
C ASN A 51 -58.31 -15.22 23.16
N VAL A 52 -57.33 -14.82 23.97
CA VAL A 52 -56.84 -15.60 25.12
C VAL A 52 -57.05 -14.81 26.40
N GLU A 53 -57.79 -15.37 27.35
CA GLU A 53 -58.05 -14.75 28.66
C GLU A 53 -57.13 -15.27 29.77
N THR A 54 -56.70 -16.53 29.70
CA THR A 54 -55.83 -17.14 30.71
C THR A 54 -54.78 -18.04 30.06
N LEU A 55 -53.52 -17.87 30.47
CA LEU A 55 -52.37 -18.63 29.99
C LEU A 55 -51.78 -19.43 31.16
N ILE A 56 -51.84 -20.76 31.05
CA ILE A 56 -51.38 -21.68 32.10
C ILE A 56 -50.12 -22.40 31.62
N VAL A 57 -49.06 -22.34 32.41
CA VAL A 57 -47.81 -23.07 32.19
C VAL A 57 -47.47 -23.94 33.38
N LYS A 58 -46.78 -25.06 33.11
CA LYS A 58 -46.29 -25.94 34.18
C LYS A 58 -45.23 -25.25 35.05
N ASP A 59 -44.23 -24.63 34.41
CA ASP A 59 -43.12 -23.92 35.06
C ASP A 59 -42.78 -22.65 34.26
N MET A 60 -42.19 -21.62 34.91
CA MET A 60 -41.65 -20.42 34.23
C MET A 60 -40.71 -20.76 33.07
N SER A 61 -39.90 -21.80 33.25
CA SER A 61 -38.93 -22.26 32.26
C SER A 61 -39.56 -22.70 30.92
N ARG A 62 -40.89 -22.93 30.88
CA ARG A 62 -41.65 -23.30 29.67
C ARG A 62 -41.90 -22.08 28.78
N LEU A 63 -42.16 -20.93 29.39
CA LEU A 63 -42.37 -19.66 28.68
C LEU A 63 -41.08 -19.24 27.97
N GLY A 64 -39.94 -19.26 28.67
CA GLY A 64 -38.65 -18.98 28.08
C GLY A 64 -37.52 -18.99 29.10
N ARG A 65 -36.28 -18.98 28.61
CA ARG A 65 -35.07 -18.87 29.45
C ARG A 65 -34.37 -17.51 29.35
N ASN A 66 -34.95 -16.55 28.63
CA ASN A 66 -34.44 -15.18 28.53
C ASN A 66 -35.26 -14.28 29.46
N TYR A 67 -34.64 -13.87 30.57
CA TYR A 67 -35.29 -13.06 31.59
C TYR A 67 -35.97 -11.80 31.03
N LEU A 68 -35.29 -11.06 30.15
CA LEU A 68 -35.83 -9.81 29.60
C LEU A 68 -37.09 -10.02 28.76
N GLN A 69 -37.14 -11.11 27.99
CA GLN A 69 -38.29 -11.41 27.13
C GLN A 69 -39.42 -12.04 27.93
N VAL A 70 -39.11 -12.94 28.87
CA VAL A 70 -40.11 -13.48 29.80
C VAL A 70 -40.75 -12.36 30.61
N GLY A 71 -39.94 -11.48 31.21
CA GLY A 71 -40.41 -10.31 31.96
C GLY A 71 -41.26 -9.38 31.11
N PHE A 72 -40.83 -9.05 29.88
CA PHE A 72 -41.66 -8.27 28.95
C PHE A 72 -43.04 -8.91 28.70
N TYR A 73 -43.10 -10.23 28.48
CA TYR A 73 -44.38 -10.91 28.27
C TYR A 73 -45.24 -10.91 29.53
N THR A 74 -44.68 -11.25 30.69
CA THR A 74 -45.43 -11.43 31.94
C THR A 74 -45.80 -10.12 32.63
N GLU A 75 -44.96 -9.09 32.55
CA GLU A 75 -45.14 -7.82 33.25
C GLU A 75 -45.75 -6.73 32.36
N VAL A 76 -45.57 -6.80 31.03
CA VAL A 76 -46.04 -5.76 30.11
C VAL A 76 -47.12 -6.29 29.18
N LEU A 77 -46.84 -7.28 28.35
CA LEU A 77 -47.76 -7.70 27.27
C LEU A 77 -49.04 -8.36 27.82
N PHE A 78 -48.92 -9.32 28.75
CA PHE A 78 -50.07 -10.05 29.28
C PHE A 78 -50.98 -9.14 30.12
N PRO A 79 -50.47 -8.26 31.02
CA PRO A 79 -51.31 -7.29 31.71
C PRO A 79 -51.97 -6.28 30.75
N GLN A 80 -51.24 -5.77 29.74
CA GLN A 80 -51.82 -4.86 28.73
C GLN A 80 -53.00 -5.49 27.97
N LYS A 81 -52.98 -6.81 27.78
CA LYS A 81 -54.01 -7.56 27.07
C LYS A 81 -55.03 -8.22 28.01
N ASN A 82 -55.00 -7.90 29.32
CA ASN A 82 -55.84 -8.50 30.35
C ASN A 82 -55.81 -10.04 30.38
N VAL A 83 -54.64 -10.62 30.12
CA VAL A 83 -54.42 -12.07 30.17
C VAL A 83 -53.91 -12.47 31.54
N ARG A 84 -54.64 -13.33 32.25
CA ARG A 84 -54.19 -13.92 33.52
C ARG A 84 -53.13 -14.98 33.23
N PHE A 85 -51.97 -14.88 33.87
CA PHE A 85 -50.88 -15.82 33.72
C PHE A 85 -50.71 -16.67 34.98
N LEU A 86 -50.71 -18.00 34.81
CA LEU A 86 -50.62 -18.98 35.88
C LEU A 86 -49.45 -19.93 35.65
N ALA A 87 -48.57 -20.06 36.64
CA ALA A 87 -47.51 -21.06 36.62
C ALA A 87 -47.56 -21.98 37.83
N ILE A 88 -48.00 -23.21 37.57
CA ILE A 88 -48.45 -24.16 38.60
C ILE A 88 -47.32 -24.49 39.59
N ASN A 89 -46.15 -24.88 39.11
CA ASN A 89 -45.05 -25.32 39.98
C ASN A 89 -44.28 -24.15 40.62
N ASN A 90 -44.49 -22.94 40.12
CA ASN A 90 -43.85 -21.74 40.65
C ASN A 90 -44.77 -20.97 41.61
N SER A 91 -46.02 -21.43 41.79
CA SER A 91 -47.07 -20.74 42.55
C SER A 91 -47.25 -19.27 42.15
N ILE A 92 -47.08 -18.96 40.85
CA ILE A 92 -47.23 -17.59 40.33
C ILE A 92 -48.63 -17.44 39.74
N ASP A 93 -49.36 -16.45 40.22
CA ASP A 93 -50.62 -15.98 39.66
C ASP A 93 -50.53 -14.47 39.44
N SER A 94 -50.66 -14.03 38.19
CA SER A 94 -50.56 -12.61 37.85
C SER A 94 -51.65 -11.73 38.49
N ASN A 95 -52.74 -12.33 39.00
CA ASN A 95 -53.78 -11.61 39.73
C ASN A 95 -53.45 -11.39 41.22
N ASN A 96 -52.47 -12.11 41.75
CA ASN A 96 -52.00 -11.96 43.13
C ASN A 96 -50.70 -11.16 43.13
N ALA A 97 -50.76 -9.90 43.55
CA ALA A 97 -49.61 -8.98 43.51
C ALA A 97 -48.40 -9.45 44.34
N SER A 98 -48.59 -10.28 45.37
CA SER A 98 -47.54 -10.78 46.26
C SER A 98 -46.71 -11.95 45.70
N ASP A 99 -47.26 -12.73 44.75
CA ASP A 99 -46.62 -13.96 44.24
C ASP A 99 -45.68 -13.68 43.05
N ASN A 100 -45.77 -12.47 42.48
CA ASN A 100 -45.06 -12.07 41.27
C ASN A 100 -43.64 -11.50 41.54
N ASP A 101 -43.37 -11.04 42.76
CA ASP A 101 -42.11 -10.36 43.13
C ASP A 101 -40.87 -11.28 43.07
N PHE A 102 -41.05 -12.60 43.23
CA PHE A 102 -39.96 -13.58 43.20
C PHE A 102 -39.70 -14.20 41.81
N ALA A 103 -40.61 -14.01 40.86
CA ALA A 103 -40.48 -14.57 39.51
C ALA A 103 -39.21 -14.08 38.77
N PRO A 104 -38.79 -12.81 38.90
CA PRO A 104 -37.52 -12.33 38.36
C PRO A 104 -36.29 -13.09 38.90
N PHE A 105 -36.25 -13.37 40.21
CA PHE A 105 -35.13 -14.05 40.85
C PHE A 105 -35.00 -15.51 40.39
N LEU A 106 -36.11 -16.24 40.29
CA LEU A 106 -36.11 -17.62 39.79
C LEU A 106 -35.64 -17.70 38.32
N ASN A 107 -36.00 -16.71 37.51
CA ASN A 107 -35.53 -16.61 36.13
C ASN A 107 -34.03 -16.30 36.04
N ILE A 108 -33.53 -15.41 36.90
CA ILE A 108 -32.09 -15.12 37.01
C ILE A 108 -31.31 -16.38 37.45
N MET A 109 -31.81 -17.14 38.43
CA MET A 109 -31.16 -18.39 38.87
C MET A 109 -31.10 -19.43 37.74
N ASN A 110 -32.19 -19.59 36.98
CA ASN A 110 -32.22 -20.49 35.82
C ASN A 110 -31.24 -20.06 34.72
N GLU A 111 -31.11 -18.75 34.49
CA GLU A 111 -30.13 -18.20 33.56
C GLU A 111 -28.69 -18.44 34.06
N TRP A 112 -28.45 -18.23 35.35
CA TRP A 112 -27.17 -18.46 35.98
C TRP A 112 -26.75 -19.93 35.87
N TYR A 113 -27.68 -20.87 36.09
CA TYR A 113 -27.43 -22.30 35.91
C TYR A 113 -27.08 -22.66 34.46
N ALA A 114 -27.76 -22.05 33.48
CA ALA A 114 -27.44 -22.24 32.06
C ALA A 114 -26.05 -21.67 31.70
N LYS A 115 -25.70 -20.50 32.27
CA LYS A 115 -24.39 -19.86 32.09
C LYS A 115 -23.28 -20.69 32.72
N ASP A 116 -23.46 -21.16 33.96
CA ASP A 116 -22.51 -22.00 34.67
C ASP A 116 -22.27 -23.34 33.94
N THR A 117 -23.34 -24.01 33.51
CA THR A 117 -23.24 -25.22 32.68
C THR A 117 -22.45 -24.96 31.40
N SER A 118 -22.70 -23.83 30.73
CA SER A 118 -21.96 -23.44 29.53
C SER A 118 -20.48 -23.22 29.83
N ASN A 119 -20.15 -22.54 30.93
CA ASN A 119 -18.77 -22.30 31.34
C ASN A 119 -18.04 -23.60 31.70
N LYS A 120 -18.69 -24.52 32.42
CA LYS A 120 -18.15 -25.85 32.73
C LYS A 120 -17.84 -26.64 31.46
N ILE A 121 -18.77 -26.66 30.50
CA ILE A 121 -18.55 -27.32 29.20
C ILE A 121 -17.37 -26.68 28.46
N LYS A 122 -17.28 -25.34 28.45
CA LYS A 122 -16.12 -24.63 27.86
C LYS A 122 -14.82 -25.00 28.54
N ALA A 123 -14.78 -25.06 29.87
CA ALA A 123 -13.59 -25.45 30.63
C ALA A 123 -13.17 -26.90 30.35
N VAL A 124 -14.13 -27.85 30.25
CA VAL A 124 -13.84 -29.24 29.87
C VAL A 124 -13.26 -29.32 28.46
N PHE A 125 -13.82 -28.57 27.50
CA PHE A 125 -13.27 -28.52 26.14
C PHE A 125 -11.89 -27.86 26.11
N ASP A 126 -11.67 -26.77 26.85
CA ASP A 126 -10.38 -26.10 26.94
C ASP A 126 -9.31 -27.02 27.54
N ALA A 127 -9.62 -27.70 28.65
CA ALA A 127 -8.71 -28.67 29.26
C ALA A 127 -8.35 -29.82 28.29
N ARG A 128 -9.33 -30.36 27.56
CA ARG A 128 -9.07 -31.37 26.52
C ARG A 128 -8.22 -30.83 25.37
N MET A 129 -8.45 -29.58 24.96
CA MET A 129 -7.65 -28.95 23.90
C MET A 129 -6.22 -28.65 24.35
N LYS A 130 -6.01 -28.26 25.62
CA LYS A 130 -4.67 -28.12 26.23
C LYS A 130 -3.91 -29.44 26.30
N ASP A 131 -4.63 -30.54 26.46
CA ASP A 131 -4.10 -31.91 26.43
C ASP A 131 -3.88 -32.45 25.00
N GLY A 132 -4.01 -31.60 23.97
CA GLY A 132 -3.81 -31.99 22.57
C GLY A 132 -4.92 -32.86 21.96
N LYS A 133 -5.99 -33.14 22.71
CA LYS A 133 -7.09 -33.99 22.25
C LYS A 133 -8.04 -33.22 21.34
N ARG A 134 -8.29 -33.79 20.15
CA ARG A 134 -9.24 -33.26 19.16
C ARG A 134 -10.67 -33.36 19.69
N CYS A 135 -11.29 -32.19 19.81
CA CYS A 135 -12.68 -32.04 20.29
C CYS A 135 -13.72 -31.86 19.17
N SER A 136 -13.27 -31.70 17.92
CA SER A 136 -14.16 -31.46 16.75
C SER A 136 -14.29 -32.70 15.88
N GLY A 137 -15.50 -32.94 15.36
CA GLY A 137 -15.77 -33.98 14.36
C GLY A 137 -15.22 -33.67 12.96
N SER A 138 -14.76 -32.45 12.70
CA SER A 138 -14.21 -32.05 11.40
C SER A 138 -12.78 -32.57 11.20
N ILE A 139 -12.51 -33.13 10.03
CA ILE A 139 -11.19 -33.65 9.62
C ILE A 139 -10.70 -32.84 8.42
N PRO A 140 -9.40 -32.49 8.34
CA PRO A 140 -8.85 -31.88 7.15
C PRO A 140 -8.86 -32.84 5.95
N TYR A 141 -9.17 -32.31 4.76
CA TYR A 141 -9.22 -33.10 3.53
C TYR A 141 -7.84 -33.68 3.21
N GLY A 142 -7.73 -34.95 2.82
CA GLY A 142 -6.44 -35.63 2.64
C GLY A 142 -6.02 -36.51 3.83
N TYR A 143 -6.74 -36.42 4.95
CA TYR A 143 -6.58 -37.32 6.09
C TYR A 143 -7.88 -38.05 6.40
N ASN A 144 -7.73 -39.24 6.98
CA ASN A 144 -8.78 -40.08 7.51
C ASN A 144 -8.60 -40.33 9.01
N ARG A 145 -9.70 -40.62 9.70
CA ARG A 145 -9.65 -41.09 11.09
C ARG A 145 -9.52 -42.60 11.13
N LEU A 146 -8.79 -43.10 12.13
CA LEU A 146 -8.84 -44.51 12.46
C LEU A 146 -10.24 -44.87 13.01
N PRO A 147 -10.82 -46.01 12.62
CA PRO A 147 -12.14 -46.43 13.12
C PRO A 147 -12.21 -46.56 14.65
N ASN A 148 -11.11 -46.97 15.27
CA ASN A 148 -11.02 -47.22 16.72
C ASN A 148 -10.49 -46.02 17.52
N ASP A 149 -9.77 -45.10 16.89
CA ASP A 149 -9.20 -43.93 17.54
C ASP A 149 -9.66 -42.63 16.87
N LYS A 150 -10.39 -41.82 17.64
CA LYS A 150 -10.88 -40.51 17.20
C LYS A 150 -9.79 -39.45 17.20
N GLN A 151 -8.65 -39.72 17.84
CA GLN A 151 -7.55 -38.77 17.99
C GLN A 151 -6.60 -38.85 16.80
N THR A 152 -6.17 -40.02 16.36
CA THR A 152 -5.14 -40.15 15.32
C THR A 152 -5.68 -39.92 13.90
N LEU A 153 -4.92 -39.19 13.09
CA LEU A 153 -5.16 -38.98 11.65
C LEU A 153 -4.16 -39.79 10.83
N VAL A 154 -4.64 -40.44 9.78
CA VAL A 154 -3.85 -41.21 8.82
C VAL A 154 -4.02 -40.58 7.45
N VAL A 155 -2.96 -40.56 6.65
CA VAL A 155 -2.97 -40.01 5.30
C VAL A 155 -3.88 -40.84 4.39
N ASP A 156 -4.80 -40.19 3.68
CA ASP A 156 -5.56 -40.81 2.60
C ASP A 156 -4.73 -40.75 1.30
N PRO A 157 -4.38 -41.89 0.68
CA PRO A 157 -3.54 -41.88 -0.52
C PRO A 157 -4.15 -41.07 -1.66
N VAL A 158 -5.46 -41.13 -1.89
CA VAL A 158 -6.08 -40.46 -3.06
C VAL A 158 -6.29 -38.97 -2.79
N ALA A 159 -6.85 -38.63 -1.62
CA ALA A 159 -7.11 -37.23 -1.30
C ALA A 159 -5.82 -36.43 -1.00
N SER A 160 -4.78 -37.08 -0.47
CA SER A 160 -3.49 -36.41 -0.19
C SER A 160 -2.76 -35.99 -1.46
N GLU A 161 -2.85 -36.76 -2.56
CA GLU A 161 -2.28 -36.38 -3.85
C GLU A 161 -2.93 -35.10 -4.40
N VAL A 162 -4.24 -34.96 -4.25
CA VAL A 162 -4.96 -33.72 -4.63
C VAL A 162 -4.47 -32.53 -3.80
N VAL A 163 -4.26 -32.72 -2.49
CA VAL A 163 -3.70 -31.68 -1.62
C VAL A 163 -2.28 -31.31 -2.03
N LYS A 164 -1.39 -32.29 -2.25
CA LYS A 164 -0.01 -32.05 -2.74
C LYS A 164 -0.04 -31.26 -4.04
N ARG A 165 -0.89 -31.67 -4.97
CA ARG A 165 -1.08 -30.99 -6.26
C ARG A 165 -1.55 -29.55 -6.11
N ILE A 166 -2.51 -29.27 -5.22
CA ILE A 166 -2.95 -27.90 -4.93
C ILE A 166 -1.79 -27.02 -4.47
N PHE A 167 -0.93 -27.53 -3.58
CA PHE A 167 0.23 -26.79 -3.11
C PHE A 167 1.31 -26.62 -4.18
N LEU A 168 1.56 -27.63 -5.03
CA LEU A 168 2.47 -27.50 -6.17
C LEU A 168 1.98 -26.45 -7.18
N LEU A 169 0.69 -26.48 -7.55
CA LEU A 169 0.10 -25.47 -8.45
C LEU A 169 0.15 -24.06 -7.86
N ALA A 170 -0.04 -23.92 -6.53
CA ALA A 170 0.13 -22.66 -5.84
C ALA A 170 1.60 -22.20 -5.83
N ASN A 171 2.54 -23.14 -5.66
CA ASN A 171 3.97 -22.88 -5.74
C ASN A 171 4.44 -22.58 -7.17
N GLU A 172 3.72 -22.98 -8.21
CA GLU A 172 3.95 -22.53 -9.59
C GLU A 172 3.45 -21.08 -9.81
N GLY A 173 2.67 -20.53 -8.89
CA GLY A 173 2.11 -19.17 -8.97
C GLY A 173 0.69 -19.08 -9.51
N LYS A 174 -0.02 -20.21 -9.69
CA LYS A 174 -1.42 -20.19 -10.12
C LYS A 174 -2.31 -19.62 -9.02
N SER A 175 -3.26 -18.76 -9.40
CA SER A 175 -4.17 -18.16 -8.43
C SER A 175 -5.13 -19.22 -7.83
N PRO A 176 -5.62 -19.06 -6.58
CA PRO A 176 -6.59 -20.00 -6.02
C PRO A 176 -7.87 -20.15 -6.85
N ARG A 177 -8.22 -19.14 -7.66
CA ARG A 177 -9.33 -19.21 -8.61
C ARG A 177 -8.98 -20.13 -9.78
N THR A 178 -7.83 -19.92 -10.41
CA THR A 178 -7.33 -20.75 -11.52
C THR A 178 -7.17 -22.21 -11.09
N ILE A 179 -6.68 -22.45 -9.87
CA ILE A 179 -6.58 -23.82 -9.31
C ILE A 179 -7.97 -24.44 -9.16
N ALA A 180 -8.96 -23.69 -8.68
CA ALA A 180 -10.32 -24.19 -8.55
C ALA A 180 -10.97 -24.49 -9.92
N GLU A 181 -10.74 -23.65 -10.93
CA GLU A 181 -11.19 -23.87 -12.30
C GLU A 181 -10.58 -25.15 -12.89
N LEU A 182 -9.25 -25.33 -12.78
CA LEU A 182 -8.55 -26.54 -13.24
C LEU A 182 -9.09 -27.81 -12.58
N LEU A 183 -9.25 -27.82 -11.24
CA LEU A 183 -9.79 -28.98 -10.53
C LEU A 183 -11.24 -29.29 -10.90
N THR A 184 -12.01 -28.26 -11.27
CA THR A 184 -13.40 -28.40 -11.74
C THR A 184 -13.45 -29.00 -13.15
N GLU A 185 -12.59 -28.55 -14.05
CA GLU A 185 -12.46 -29.07 -15.43
C GLU A 185 -12.07 -30.54 -15.45
N GLU A 186 -11.14 -30.92 -14.58
CA GLU A 186 -10.66 -32.29 -14.40
C GLU A 186 -11.65 -33.19 -13.63
N LYS A 187 -12.78 -32.63 -13.19
CA LYS A 187 -13.83 -33.32 -12.43
C LYS A 187 -13.29 -33.99 -11.16
N VAL A 188 -12.42 -33.30 -10.43
CA VAL A 188 -11.98 -33.73 -9.10
C VAL A 188 -13.10 -33.50 -8.09
N LEU A 189 -13.41 -34.49 -7.25
CA LEU A 189 -14.45 -34.38 -6.24
C LEU A 189 -14.08 -33.33 -5.17
N ILE A 190 -15.03 -32.47 -4.80
CA ILE A 190 -14.85 -31.54 -3.68
C ILE A 190 -14.74 -32.29 -2.35
N PRO A 191 -14.11 -31.72 -1.32
CA PRO A 191 -13.92 -32.40 -0.03
C PRO A 191 -15.20 -32.96 0.60
N ALA A 192 -16.31 -32.20 0.54
CA ALA A 192 -17.59 -32.64 1.08
C ALA A 192 -18.21 -33.81 0.29
N ALA A 193 -18.06 -33.82 -1.04
CA ALA A 193 -18.55 -34.89 -1.90
C ALA A 193 -17.69 -36.15 -1.80
N TYR A 194 -16.38 -35.97 -1.69
CA TYR A 194 -15.43 -37.05 -1.45
C TYR A 194 -15.73 -37.75 -0.10
N ALA A 195 -15.86 -36.98 0.98
CA ALA A 195 -16.22 -37.52 2.29
C ALA A 195 -17.58 -38.25 2.24
N LYS A 196 -18.60 -37.68 1.58
CA LYS A 196 -19.91 -38.35 1.46
C LYS A 196 -19.82 -39.71 0.72
N LYS A 197 -18.92 -39.85 -0.25
CA LYS A 197 -18.79 -41.05 -1.10
C LYS A 197 -17.97 -42.16 -0.43
N TYR A 198 -16.82 -41.81 0.15
CA TYR A 198 -15.85 -42.78 0.67
C TYR A 198 -15.81 -42.88 2.20
N HIS A 199 -16.23 -41.82 2.90
CA HIS A 199 -16.12 -41.68 4.36
C HIS A 199 -17.37 -41.05 5.00
N PRO A 200 -18.56 -41.70 4.89
CA PRO A 200 -19.81 -41.14 5.39
C PRO A 200 -19.77 -40.82 6.91
N GLU A 201 -18.94 -41.53 7.68
CA GLU A 201 -18.68 -41.28 9.10
C GLU A 201 -17.99 -39.93 9.37
N GLN A 202 -17.32 -39.37 8.37
CA GLN A 202 -16.60 -38.09 8.43
C GLN A 202 -17.44 -36.94 7.84
N TYR A 203 -18.53 -37.26 7.14
CA TYR A 203 -19.36 -36.27 6.47
C TYR A 203 -20.15 -35.43 7.49
N ASN A 204 -19.87 -34.14 7.50
CA ASN A 204 -20.44 -33.17 8.42
C ASN A 204 -21.79 -32.57 7.97
N GLY A 205 -22.44 -33.13 6.95
CA GLY A 205 -23.73 -32.64 6.46
C GLY A 205 -23.68 -31.39 5.56
N THR A 206 -22.49 -30.99 5.10
CA THR A 206 -22.33 -29.80 4.22
C THR A 206 -23.05 -30.01 2.90
N LYS A 207 -24.08 -29.20 2.63
CA LYS A 207 -24.83 -29.25 1.36
C LYS A 207 -23.98 -28.72 0.21
N PHE A 208 -23.98 -29.43 -0.90
CA PHE A 208 -23.36 -29.02 -2.16
C PHE A 208 -24.31 -29.37 -3.31
N SER A 209 -24.44 -28.48 -4.29
CA SER A 209 -25.27 -28.71 -5.47
C SER A 209 -24.53 -29.52 -6.54
N ASN A 210 -23.28 -29.15 -6.82
CA ASN A 210 -22.43 -29.83 -7.80
C ASN A 210 -21.22 -30.49 -7.10
N PRO A 211 -21.04 -31.82 -7.19
CA PRO A 211 -19.93 -32.54 -6.55
C PRO A 211 -18.52 -32.17 -7.06
N TYR A 212 -18.41 -31.56 -8.24
CA TYR A 212 -17.13 -31.27 -8.89
C TYR A 212 -16.77 -29.78 -8.92
N LEU A 213 -17.68 -28.91 -8.45
CA LEU A 213 -17.48 -27.46 -8.51
C LEU A 213 -16.59 -27.00 -7.34
N TRP A 214 -15.32 -26.78 -7.62
CA TRP A 214 -14.39 -26.26 -6.62
C TRP A 214 -14.58 -24.76 -6.41
N GLY A 215 -14.77 -24.37 -5.15
CA GLY A 215 -14.83 -22.97 -4.75
C GLY A 215 -13.45 -22.41 -4.42
N THR A 216 -13.19 -21.15 -4.80
CA THR A 216 -11.95 -20.43 -4.44
C THR A 216 -11.71 -20.40 -2.92
N SER A 217 -12.76 -20.33 -2.11
CA SER A 217 -12.69 -20.38 -0.64
C SER A 217 -12.18 -21.72 -0.12
N SER A 218 -12.59 -22.83 -0.73
CA SER A 218 -12.14 -24.18 -0.36
C SER A 218 -10.64 -24.32 -0.59
N VAL A 219 -10.14 -23.90 -1.75
CA VAL A 219 -8.70 -23.90 -2.08
C VAL A 219 -7.92 -23.00 -1.10
N ARG A 220 -8.40 -21.78 -0.84
CA ARG A 220 -7.78 -20.88 0.16
C ARG A 220 -7.76 -21.47 1.56
N THR A 221 -8.80 -22.22 1.94
CA THR A 221 -8.85 -22.87 3.25
C THR A 221 -7.81 -23.98 3.34
N ILE A 222 -7.67 -24.81 2.29
CA ILE A 222 -6.66 -25.88 2.23
C ILE A 222 -5.26 -25.28 2.30
N LEU A 223 -4.95 -24.29 1.46
CA LEU A 223 -3.64 -23.63 1.45
C LEU A 223 -3.29 -22.92 2.76
N GLY A 224 -4.24 -22.65 3.65
CA GLY A 224 -3.99 -21.94 4.91
C GLY A 224 -3.92 -22.83 6.15
N ARG A 225 -4.13 -24.15 6.01
CA ARG A 225 -4.15 -25.07 7.14
C ARG A 225 -2.74 -25.57 7.45
N GLN A 226 -2.26 -25.31 8.67
CA GLN A 226 -1.00 -25.84 9.19
C GLN A 226 -1.08 -27.35 9.46
N GLU A 227 -2.28 -27.94 9.50
CA GLU A 227 -2.44 -29.39 9.70
C GLU A 227 -1.76 -30.24 8.61
N TYR A 228 -1.50 -29.69 7.44
CA TYR A 228 -0.77 -30.42 6.39
C TYR A 228 0.73 -30.62 6.66
N LEU A 229 1.27 -29.91 7.67
CA LEU A 229 2.62 -30.10 8.22
C LEU A 229 2.67 -31.15 9.34
N GLY A 230 1.56 -31.85 9.60
CA GLY A 230 1.48 -32.83 10.69
C GLY A 230 1.17 -32.22 12.06
N HIS A 231 0.89 -30.91 12.12
CA HIS A 231 0.57 -30.20 13.36
C HIS A 231 -0.92 -30.27 13.69
N THR A 232 -1.27 -30.26 14.98
CA THR A 232 -2.67 -30.15 15.42
C THR A 232 -2.91 -28.77 16.00
N VAL A 233 -3.76 -27.99 15.33
CA VAL A 233 -4.14 -26.65 15.77
C VAL A 233 -5.55 -26.70 16.37
N LEU A 234 -5.66 -26.43 17.67
CA LEU A 234 -6.90 -26.42 18.42
C LEU A 234 -7.29 -24.99 18.84
N ARG A 235 -8.53 -24.85 19.34
CA ARG A 235 -9.09 -23.55 19.76
C ARG A 235 -9.22 -22.48 18.65
N LYS A 236 -9.31 -22.89 17.38
CA LYS A 236 -9.51 -21.97 16.22
C LYS A 236 -10.73 -21.03 16.33
N SER A 237 -11.77 -21.43 17.07
CA SER A 237 -12.92 -20.56 17.32
C SER A 237 -13.51 -20.76 18.71
N VAL A 238 -13.85 -19.64 19.34
CA VAL A 238 -14.46 -19.58 20.67
C VAL A 238 -15.88 -19.01 20.59
N SER A 239 -16.78 -19.52 21.41
CA SER A 239 -18.11 -18.94 21.55
C SER A 239 -18.06 -17.71 22.46
N THR A 240 -18.39 -16.55 21.91
CA THR A 240 -18.31 -15.25 22.63
C THR A 240 -19.40 -15.12 23.68
N ASN A 241 -20.61 -15.60 23.39
CA ASN A 241 -21.74 -15.47 24.28
C ASN A 241 -22.59 -16.76 24.26
N PHE A 242 -22.90 -17.28 25.45
CA PHE A 242 -23.73 -18.47 25.61
C PHE A 242 -25.17 -18.27 25.09
N LYS A 243 -25.67 -17.02 25.04
CA LYS A 243 -27.01 -16.67 24.56
C LYS A 243 -27.07 -16.54 23.04
N LEU A 244 -26.09 -15.84 22.46
CA LEU A 244 -26.09 -15.52 21.02
C LEU A 244 -25.58 -16.67 20.17
N HIS A 245 -24.90 -17.66 20.77
CA HIS A 245 -24.24 -18.78 20.10
C HIS A 245 -23.30 -18.36 18.95
N LYS A 246 -22.92 -17.08 18.90
CA LYS A 246 -21.96 -16.54 17.97
C LYS A 246 -20.57 -17.09 18.33
N ARG A 247 -19.84 -17.49 17.31
CA ARG A 247 -18.44 -17.91 17.41
C ARG A 247 -17.57 -16.81 16.80
N LYS A 248 -16.47 -16.49 17.47
CA LYS A 248 -15.41 -15.64 16.94
C LYS A 248 -14.22 -16.54 16.61
N GLU A 249 -13.51 -16.21 15.54
CA GLU A 249 -12.18 -16.77 15.30
C GLU A 249 -11.21 -16.24 16.36
N THR A 250 -10.30 -17.10 16.76
CA THR A 250 -9.34 -16.85 17.83
C THR A 250 -8.01 -16.42 17.22
N ASP A 251 -7.37 -15.41 17.81
CA ASP A 251 -6.06 -14.91 17.38
C ASP A 251 -5.00 -16.01 17.55
N GLU A 252 -3.90 -15.94 16.79
CA GLU A 252 -2.90 -17.03 16.69
C GLU A 252 -2.30 -17.39 18.06
N ASP A 253 -2.05 -16.40 18.93
CA ASP A 253 -1.45 -16.57 20.26
C ASP A 253 -2.36 -17.33 21.24
N GLU A 254 -3.66 -17.31 21.01
CA GLU A 254 -4.63 -18.04 21.82
C GLU A 254 -4.89 -19.47 21.32
N GLN A 255 -4.32 -19.85 20.17
CA GLN A 255 -4.46 -21.18 19.59
C GLN A 255 -3.44 -22.14 20.20
N TYR A 256 -3.86 -23.37 20.49
CA TYR A 256 -2.94 -24.40 20.94
C TYR A 256 -2.42 -25.16 19.73
N VAL A 257 -1.12 -25.06 19.47
CA VAL A 257 -0.43 -25.72 18.36
C VAL A 257 0.42 -26.86 18.91
N PHE A 258 0.06 -28.09 18.56
CA PHE A 258 0.84 -29.28 18.90
C PHE A 258 1.60 -29.74 17.65
N GLN A 259 2.93 -29.72 17.73
CA GLN A 259 3.80 -30.08 16.61
C GLN A 259 3.85 -31.61 16.41
N ASN A 260 4.07 -32.05 15.17
CA ASN A 260 4.35 -33.45 14.77
C ASN A 260 3.41 -34.52 15.37
N THR A 261 2.11 -34.23 15.39
CA THR A 261 1.08 -35.15 15.89
C THR A 261 0.66 -36.26 14.92
N HIS A 262 0.86 -36.05 13.62
CA HIS A 262 0.51 -37.00 12.57
C HIS A 262 1.43 -36.82 11.36
N GLU A 263 1.40 -37.77 10.43
CA GLU A 263 2.27 -37.76 9.25
C GLU A 263 1.99 -36.52 8.37
N PRO A 264 3.03 -35.74 8.00
CA PRO A 264 2.86 -34.56 7.16
C PRO A 264 2.61 -34.95 5.70
N ILE A 265 1.63 -34.30 5.06
CA ILE A 265 1.39 -34.42 3.61
C ILE A 265 2.39 -33.55 2.83
N ILE A 266 2.87 -32.47 3.44
CA ILE A 266 3.63 -31.40 2.79
C ILE A 266 4.90 -31.08 3.60
N SER A 267 5.99 -30.75 2.92
CA SER A 267 7.21 -30.27 3.57
C SER A 267 7.08 -28.84 4.08
N GLN A 268 7.80 -28.52 5.15
CA GLN A 268 7.87 -27.17 5.72
C GLN A 268 8.27 -26.14 4.65
N GLU A 269 9.28 -26.45 3.84
CA GLU A 269 9.77 -25.58 2.76
C GLU A 269 8.69 -25.24 1.72
N LEU A 270 7.90 -26.22 1.28
CA LEU A 270 6.83 -26.00 0.30
C LEU A 270 5.72 -25.14 0.89
N TRP A 271 5.36 -25.38 2.16
CA TRP A 271 4.36 -24.60 2.86
C TRP A 271 4.81 -23.14 3.03
N ASP A 272 6.05 -22.92 3.47
CA ASP A 272 6.62 -21.58 3.66
C ASP A 272 6.68 -20.80 2.35
N SER A 273 7.10 -21.44 1.25
CA SER A 273 7.09 -20.84 -0.09
C SER A 273 5.68 -20.40 -0.51
N VAL A 274 4.69 -21.28 -0.29
CA VAL A 274 3.28 -21.00 -0.62
C VAL A 274 2.70 -19.88 0.26
N GLN A 275 2.99 -19.86 1.57
CA GLN A 275 2.52 -18.77 2.44
C GLN A 275 3.18 -17.44 2.08
N LYS A 276 4.49 -17.42 1.82
CA LYS A 276 5.18 -16.22 1.33
C LYS A 276 4.51 -15.66 0.08
N ARG A 277 4.22 -16.52 -0.91
CA ARG A 277 3.47 -16.13 -2.13
C ARG A 277 2.05 -15.64 -1.83
N ARG A 278 1.34 -16.27 -0.89
CA ARG A 278 -0.01 -15.88 -0.48
C ARG A 278 -0.05 -14.51 0.20
N CYS A 279 0.91 -14.21 1.08
CA CYS A 279 1.07 -12.90 1.71
C CYS A 279 1.41 -11.81 0.68
N ARG A 280 2.04 -12.20 -0.44
CA ARG A 280 2.40 -11.31 -1.55
C ARG A 280 1.25 -11.02 -2.52
N VAL A 281 0.11 -11.72 -2.44
CA VAL A 281 -0.96 -11.68 -3.47
C VAL A 281 -1.27 -10.26 -3.96
N ASN A 282 -1.15 -10.13 -5.27
CA ASN A 282 -1.49 -8.99 -6.11
C ASN A 282 -2.91 -8.53 -5.79
N ARG A 283 -3.06 -7.54 -4.91
CA ARG A 283 -4.30 -6.79 -4.85
C ARG A 283 -4.41 -6.07 -6.19
N ALA A 284 -5.23 -6.62 -7.09
CA ALA A 284 -5.76 -5.85 -8.19
C ALA A 284 -6.32 -4.54 -7.61
N SER A 285 -6.11 -3.44 -8.31
CA SER A 285 -6.77 -2.18 -7.93
C SER A 285 -8.25 -2.46 -7.73
N ALA A 286 -8.88 -1.86 -6.71
CA ALA A 286 -10.29 -2.09 -6.38
C ALA A 286 -11.25 -1.88 -7.58
N TRP A 287 -10.77 -1.22 -8.63
CA TRP A 287 -11.48 -0.91 -9.88
C TRP A 287 -10.75 -1.35 -11.16
N GLY A 288 -9.67 -2.14 -11.08
CA GLY A 288 -8.82 -2.45 -12.24
C GLY A 288 -8.72 -3.94 -12.55
N THR A 289 -8.88 -4.29 -13.84
CA THR A 289 -8.62 -5.64 -14.39
C THR A 289 -7.12 -5.93 -14.55
N HIS A 290 -6.29 -4.88 -14.60
CA HIS A 290 -4.87 -5.02 -14.87
C HIS A 290 -4.09 -5.38 -13.61
N THR A 291 -3.29 -6.43 -13.73
CA THR A 291 -2.28 -6.83 -12.75
C THR A 291 -0.90 -6.70 -13.39
N ASN A 292 0.11 -6.39 -12.59
CA ASN A 292 1.50 -6.34 -13.03
C ASN A 292 2.33 -7.19 -12.06
N ARG A 293 3.34 -7.92 -12.57
CA ARG A 293 4.18 -8.86 -11.81
C ARG A 293 4.92 -8.24 -10.62
N LEU A 294 5.25 -6.94 -10.68
CA LEU A 294 5.91 -6.21 -9.59
C LEU A 294 4.96 -5.85 -8.43
N SER A 295 3.65 -6.10 -8.61
CA SER A 295 2.68 -5.89 -7.54
C SER A 295 3.02 -6.82 -6.38
N GLY A 296 3.03 -6.28 -5.18
CA GLY A 296 3.45 -7.06 -4.01
C GLY A 296 4.93 -6.90 -3.63
N TYR A 297 5.80 -6.54 -4.58
CA TYR A 297 7.25 -6.52 -4.37
C TYR A 297 7.82 -5.16 -4.01
N LEU A 298 7.13 -4.07 -4.37
CA LEU A 298 7.63 -2.70 -4.21
C LEU A 298 7.25 -2.09 -2.87
N TYR A 299 8.25 -1.63 -2.10
CA TYR A 299 8.11 -0.97 -0.81
C TYR A 299 8.74 0.41 -0.84
N CYS A 300 8.15 1.36 -0.11
CA CYS A 300 8.68 2.70 0.05
C CYS A 300 9.76 2.69 1.15
N ALA A 301 10.94 3.26 0.86
CA ALA A 301 12.00 3.39 1.85
C ALA A 301 11.61 4.29 3.04
N ASP A 302 10.87 5.36 2.77
CA ASP A 302 10.61 6.41 3.77
C ASP A 302 9.48 6.04 4.75
N CYS A 303 8.42 5.38 4.26
CA CYS A 303 7.26 5.03 5.09
C CYS A 303 7.05 3.53 5.30
N GLY A 304 7.89 2.67 4.70
CA GLY A 304 7.80 1.21 4.79
C GLY A 304 6.56 0.58 4.14
N ARG A 305 5.60 1.39 3.64
CA ARG A 305 4.37 0.90 3.02
C ARG A 305 4.62 0.41 1.59
N ARG A 306 3.81 -0.56 1.16
CA ARG A 306 3.82 -1.09 -0.22
C ARG A 306 3.37 -0.03 -1.23
N LEU A 307 4.01 0.03 -2.40
CA LEU A 307 3.59 0.90 -3.50
C LEU A 307 2.34 0.33 -4.19
N THR A 308 1.44 1.22 -4.60
CA THR A 308 0.19 0.90 -5.31
C THR A 308 0.34 1.10 -6.81
N LEU A 309 -0.19 0.16 -7.59
CA LEU A 309 -0.21 0.22 -9.05
C LEU A 309 -1.10 1.37 -9.54
N GLN A 310 -0.57 2.16 -10.46
CA GLN A 310 -1.25 3.21 -11.20
C GLN A 310 -1.13 2.91 -12.70
N THR A 311 -2.29 2.82 -13.36
CA THR A 311 -2.39 2.61 -14.80
C THR A 311 -2.54 3.94 -15.52
N HIS A 312 -1.71 4.16 -16.55
CA HIS A 312 -1.77 5.33 -17.42
C HIS A 312 -2.16 4.89 -18.82
N TYR A 313 -3.22 5.50 -19.36
CA TYR A 313 -3.69 5.25 -20.72
C TYR A 313 -3.30 6.40 -21.64
N SER A 314 -2.52 6.11 -22.68
CA SER A 314 -2.18 7.10 -23.70
C SER A 314 -3.35 7.30 -24.66
N LYS A 315 -3.93 8.50 -24.68
CA LYS A 315 -5.01 8.85 -25.63
C LYS A 315 -4.55 8.93 -27.09
N LYS A 316 -3.24 8.96 -27.36
CA LYS A 316 -2.68 9.10 -28.72
C LYS A 316 -2.38 7.75 -29.37
N ASP A 317 -1.75 6.86 -28.62
CA ASP A 317 -1.23 5.59 -29.14
C ASP A 317 -2.02 4.37 -28.63
N GLY A 318 -2.98 4.56 -27.72
CA GLY A 318 -3.73 3.48 -27.08
C GLY A 318 -2.89 2.61 -26.13
N SER A 319 -1.59 2.92 -25.97
CA SER A 319 -0.69 2.18 -25.09
C SER A 319 -1.03 2.38 -23.62
N THR A 320 -0.84 1.31 -22.85
CA THR A 320 -1.04 1.29 -21.40
C THR A 320 0.33 1.22 -20.73
N GLN A 321 0.61 2.17 -19.84
CA GLN A 321 1.85 2.22 -19.05
C GLN A 321 1.54 2.02 -17.58
N TYR A 322 2.40 1.27 -16.90
CA TYR A 322 2.27 0.97 -15.48
C TYR A 322 3.29 1.76 -14.67
N SER A 323 2.83 2.39 -13.59
CA SER A 323 3.69 3.04 -12.61
C SER A 323 3.25 2.67 -11.21
N TYR A 324 4.17 2.76 -10.26
CA TYR A 324 3.92 2.46 -8.86
C TYR A 324 4.07 3.74 -8.04
N ARG A 325 3.03 4.07 -7.28
CA ARG A 325 2.99 5.25 -6.38
C ARG A 325 3.08 4.81 -4.93
N CYS A 326 3.73 5.59 -4.08
CA CYS A 326 3.72 5.35 -2.63
C CYS A 326 2.29 5.17 -2.08
N GLY A 327 2.03 4.04 -1.41
CA GLY A 327 0.74 3.75 -0.79
C GLY A 327 0.44 4.63 0.43
N GLY A 328 1.47 5.07 1.15
CA GLY A 328 1.34 6.06 2.24
C GLY A 328 0.74 7.36 1.73
N TYR A 329 1.37 7.96 0.73
CA TYR A 329 0.87 9.15 0.05
C TYR A 329 -0.53 8.94 -0.57
N ALA A 330 -0.75 7.81 -1.26
CA ALA A 330 -2.04 7.52 -1.89
C ALA A 330 -3.20 7.41 -0.87
N SER A 331 -2.94 6.80 0.29
CA SER A 331 -3.94 6.61 1.35
C SER A 331 -4.31 7.90 2.09
N ARG A 332 -3.46 8.94 2.00
CA ARG A 332 -3.58 10.21 2.77
C ARG A 332 -3.60 10.05 4.31
N VAL A 333 -3.46 8.82 4.84
CA VAL A 333 -3.51 8.53 6.28
C VAL A 333 -2.16 8.74 6.96
N ASN A 334 -1.05 8.44 6.27
CA ASN A 334 0.31 8.74 6.73
C ASN A 334 0.98 9.64 5.69
N GLY A 335 1.39 10.83 6.10
CA GLY A 335 2.09 11.80 5.25
C GLY A 335 3.43 11.25 4.79
N CYS A 336 3.46 10.70 3.57
CA CYS A 336 4.69 10.38 2.84
C CYS A 336 4.74 11.28 1.60
N THR A 337 5.94 11.48 1.03
CA THR A 337 6.14 12.33 -0.15
C THR A 337 5.54 11.71 -1.42
N ALA A 338 5.25 12.57 -2.39
CA ALA A 338 4.66 12.16 -3.66
C ALA A 338 5.72 11.58 -4.60
N HIS A 339 6.11 10.32 -4.40
CA HIS A 339 7.03 9.63 -5.31
C HIS A 339 6.37 8.46 -6.06
N SER A 340 6.84 8.27 -7.29
CA SER A 340 6.45 7.17 -8.16
C SER A 340 7.60 6.71 -9.05
N ILE A 341 7.53 5.44 -9.45
CA ILE A 341 8.48 4.78 -10.32
C ILE A 341 7.76 4.05 -11.45
N SER A 342 8.33 4.04 -12.66
CA SER A 342 7.79 3.28 -13.79
C SER A 342 8.04 1.78 -13.61
N ALA A 343 7.06 0.93 -13.94
CA ALA A 343 7.25 -0.52 -13.92
C ALA A 343 8.38 -0.94 -14.88
N ASP A 344 8.40 -0.40 -16.10
CA ASP A 344 9.40 -0.72 -17.12
C ASP A 344 10.83 -0.41 -16.64
N ASN A 345 11.01 0.67 -15.87
CA ASN A 345 12.32 1.03 -15.31
C ASN A 345 12.77 0.01 -14.26
N VAL A 346 11.85 -0.44 -13.39
CA VAL A 346 12.17 -1.45 -12.37
C VAL A 346 12.50 -2.78 -13.05
N GLU A 347 11.74 -3.19 -14.06
CA GLU A 347 12.00 -4.42 -14.81
C GLU A 347 13.35 -4.39 -15.54
N ALA A 348 13.69 -3.26 -16.15
CA ALA A 348 14.99 -3.05 -16.77
C ALA A 348 16.14 -3.15 -15.75
N LEU A 349 15.97 -2.58 -14.54
CA LEU A 349 16.98 -2.66 -13.47
C LEU A 349 17.19 -4.10 -12.97
N ILE A 350 16.10 -4.86 -12.78
CA ILE A 350 16.19 -6.27 -12.38
C ILE A 350 16.89 -7.08 -13.46
N LEU A 351 16.51 -6.88 -14.74
CA LEU A 351 17.12 -7.58 -15.87
C LEU A 351 18.60 -7.26 -16.02
N ALA A 352 18.99 -6.00 -15.84
CA ALA A 352 20.40 -5.60 -15.82
C ALA A 352 21.16 -6.31 -14.69
N SER A 353 20.58 -6.35 -13.49
CA SER A 353 21.19 -7.00 -12.31
C SER A 353 21.35 -8.52 -12.52
N VAL A 354 20.34 -9.20 -13.08
CA VAL A 354 20.39 -10.65 -13.34
C VAL A 354 21.39 -10.97 -14.46
N LYS A 355 21.42 -10.20 -15.55
CA LYS A 355 22.41 -10.38 -16.61
C LYS A 355 23.83 -10.22 -16.08
N ARG A 356 24.01 -9.25 -15.19
CA ARG A 356 25.28 -8.99 -14.53
C ARG A 356 25.71 -10.18 -13.67
N PHE A 357 24.86 -10.67 -12.78
CA PHE A 357 25.17 -11.86 -12.00
C PHE A 357 25.43 -13.09 -12.87
N SER A 358 24.67 -13.27 -13.96
CA SER A 358 24.92 -14.35 -14.95
C SER A 358 26.33 -14.22 -15.55
N ARG A 359 26.79 -13.02 -15.92
CA ARG A 359 28.13 -12.81 -16.48
C ARG A 359 29.23 -13.09 -15.47
N PHE A 360 29.06 -12.69 -14.20
CA PHE A 360 30.01 -12.99 -13.13
C PHE A 360 30.11 -14.49 -12.85
N VAL A 361 28.97 -15.17 -12.66
CA VAL A 361 28.93 -16.63 -12.43
C VAL A 361 29.51 -17.42 -13.61
N LEU A 362 29.35 -16.93 -14.85
CA LEU A 362 29.95 -17.56 -16.04
C LEU A 362 31.45 -17.30 -16.18
N LYS A 363 31.97 -16.19 -15.65
CA LYS A 363 33.40 -15.83 -15.75
C LYS A 363 34.21 -16.54 -14.67
N ASP A 364 33.76 -16.49 -13.42
CA ASP A 364 34.41 -17.15 -12.30
C ASP A 364 33.44 -17.29 -11.11
N GLU A 365 33.01 -18.52 -10.85
CA GLU A 365 32.01 -18.82 -9.84
C GLU A 365 32.59 -18.78 -8.41
N GLU A 366 33.84 -19.19 -8.24
CA GLU A 366 34.46 -19.28 -6.91
C GLU A 366 34.78 -17.88 -6.38
N THR A 367 35.29 -16.99 -7.22
CA THR A 367 35.52 -15.59 -6.81
C THR A 367 34.22 -14.86 -6.55
N PHE A 368 33.17 -15.07 -7.37
CA PHE A 368 31.85 -14.52 -7.10
C PHE A 368 31.28 -15.03 -5.77
N ALA A 369 31.39 -16.32 -5.48
CA ALA A 369 30.92 -16.88 -4.21
C ALA A 369 31.69 -16.32 -3.00
N LEU A 370 33.00 -16.10 -3.14
CA LEU A 370 33.84 -15.51 -2.09
C LEU A 370 33.54 -14.02 -1.89
N GLU A 371 33.35 -13.25 -2.96
CA GLU A 371 33.00 -11.83 -2.91
C GLU A 371 31.59 -11.62 -2.33
N LEU A 372 30.64 -12.50 -2.70
CA LEU A 372 29.31 -12.53 -2.10
C LEU A 372 29.41 -12.86 -0.61
N GLN A 373 30.25 -13.84 -0.23
CA GLN A 373 30.50 -14.19 1.17
C GLN A 373 31.19 -13.08 1.95
N SER A 374 32.09 -12.30 1.35
CA SER A 374 32.78 -11.19 2.02
C SER A 374 31.86 -9.99 2.23
N LEU A 375 31.12 -9.58 1.19
CA LEU A 375 30.09 -8.53 1.29
C LEU A 375 29.02 -8.90 2.33
N TRP A 376 28.71 -10.20 2.39
CA TRP A 376 27.86 -10.77 3.42
C TRP A 376 28.46 -10.65 4.80
N LYS A 377 29.71 -11.08 5.01
CA LYS A 377 30.42 -10.98 6.29
C LYS A 377 30.51 -9.52 6.77
N GLU A 378 30.81 -8.57 5.90
CA GLU A 378 30.92 -7.15 6.25
C GLU A 378 29.59 -6.56 6.70
N LYS A 379 28.50 -6.71 5.90
CA LYS A 379 27.16 -6.25 6.29
C LYS A 379 26.62 -7.01 7.52
N ARG A 380 27.04 -8.26 7.72
CA ARG A 380 26.67 -9.08 8.89
C ARG A 380 27.58 -8.89 10.09
N GLU A 381 28.71 -8.21 10.08
CA GLU A 381 29.50 -8.08 11.32
C GLU A 381 28.98 -6.96 12.22
N GLU A 382 28.32 -5.94 11.68
CA GLU A 382 27.84 -4.80 12.48
C GLU A 382 26.62 -5.13 13.35
N LYS A 383 25.60 -5.79 12.79
CA LYS A 383 24.32 -6.10 13.50
C LYS A 383 24.41 -7.17 14.59
N PRO A 384 25.00 -8.36 14.40
CA PRO A 384 25.11 -9.38 15.43
C PRO A 384 26.19 -9.04 16.46
N LYS A 385 27.19 -8.19 16.18
CA LYS A 385 28.05 -7.67 17.26
C LYS A 385 27.22 -6.81 18.23
N GLN A 386 26.32 -5.98 17.71
CA GLN A 386 25.35 -5.25 18.54
C GLN A 386 24.39 -6.20 19.26
N ASN A 387 23.69 -7.09 18.55
CA ASN A 387 22.73 -8.03 19.16
C ASN A 387 23.40 -9.00 20.16
N GLN A 388 24.64 -9.47 19.92
CA GLN A 388 25.38 -10.28 20.89
C GLN A 388 25.83 -9.47 22.10
N SER A 389 26.19 -8.20 21.93
CA SER A 389 26.55 -7.32 23.05
C SER A 389 25.33 -7.00 23.92
N GLU A 390 24.18 -6.72 23.31
CA GLU A 390 22.92 -6.50 24.01
C GLU A 390 22.40 -7.80 24.65
N LEU A 391 22.52 -8.96 23.99
CA LEU A 391 22.17 -10.26 24.58
C LEU A 391 23.03 -10.55 25.82
N LYS A 392 24.33 -10.26 25.77
CA LYS A 392 25.20 -10.35 26.96
C LYS A 392 24.79 -9.37 28.06
N ARG A 393 24.30 -8.19 27.71
CA ARG A 393 23.80 -7.19 28.66
C ARG A 393 22.49 -7.64 29.32
N CYS A 394 21.53 -8.13 28.54
CA CYS A 394 20.28 -8.70 29.02
C CYS A 394 20.54 -9.93 29.92
N GLN A 395 21.45 -10.83 29.52
CA GLN A 395 21.84 -11.97 30.34
C GLN A 395 22.43 -11.53 31.69
N LYS A 396 23.36 -10.56 31.69
CA LYS A 396 23.92 -10.03 32.94
C LYS A 396 22.83 -9.46 33.85
N ARG A 397 21.89 -8.70 33.30
CA ARG A 397 20.78 -8.14 34.07
C ARG A 397 19.86 -9.24 34.63
N TYR A 398 19.61 -10.28 33.85
CA TYR A 398 18.84 -11.45 34.29
C TYR A 398 19.52 -12.18 35.45
N ASP A 399 20.85 -12.38 35.37
CA ASP A 399 21.63 -13.02 36.42
C ASP A 399 21.67 -12.16 37.70
N GLU A 400 21.77 -10.82 37.57
CA GLU A 400 21.65 -9.88 38.69
C GLU A 400 20.28 -9.96 39.38
N LEU A 401 19.19 -9.96 38.61
CA LEU A 401 17.83 -10.12 39.15
C LEU A 401 17.66 -11.46 39.85
N SER A 402 18.22 -12.54 39.30
CA SER A 402 18.19 -13.87 39.92
C SER A 402 18.91 -13.87 41.29
N ALA A 403 20.05 -13.17 41.38
CA ALA A 403 20.77 -13.01 42.64
C ALA A 403 19.98 -12.16 43.66
N LEU A 404 19.31 -11.10 43.21
CA LEU A 404 18.44 -10.26 44.04
C LEU A 404 17.22 -11.02 44.56
N ILE A 405 16.58 -11.83 43.72
CA ILE A 405 15.46 -12.70 44.12
C ILE A 405 15.89 -13.69 45.20
N ARG A 406 17.07 -14.31 45.05
CA ARG A 406 17.63 -15.20 46.07
C ARG A 406 17.87 -14.47 47.39
N SER A 407 18.46 -13.28 47.34
CA SER A 407 18.67 -12.43 48.53
C SER A 407 17.34 -11.99 49.18
N LEU A 408 16.32 -11.65 48.40
CA LEU A 408 14.99 -11.30 48.92
C LEU A 408 14.35 -12.48 49.67
N TYR A 409 14.49 -13.70 49.15
CA TYR A 409 14.00 -14.90 49.80
C TYR A 409 14.75 -15.18 51.12
N GLU A 410 16.07 -15.05 51.13
CA GLU A 410 16.90 -15.20 52.34
C GLU A 410 16.52 -14.17 53.42
N ASN A 411 16.27 -12.90 53.05
CA ASN A 411 15.85 -11.84 53.96
C ASN A 411 14.41 -12.01 54.49
N LEU A 412 13.53 -12.66 53.73
CA LEU A 412 12.20 -13.05 54.21
C LEU A 412 12.32 -14.16 55.26
N MET A 413 13.14 -15.18 54.99
CA MET A 413 13.34 -16.31 55.90
C MET A 413 14.04 -15.90 57.21
N SER A 414 14.89 -14.88 57.17
CA SER A 414 15.52 -14.29 58.36
C SER A 414 14.61 -13.32 59.13
N GLY A 415 13.39 -13.06 58.65
CA GLY A 415 12.40 -12.18 59.30
C GLY A 415 12.72 -10.68 59.19
N LEU A 416 13.69 -10.29 58.37
CA LEU A 416 14.10 -8.89 58.19
C LEU A 416 13.15 -8.10 57.28
N LEU A 417 12.29 -8.80 56.52
CA LEU A 417 11.43 -8.18 55.52
C LEU A 417 9.96 -8.66 55.63
N PRO A 418 8.97 -7.74 55.75
CA PRO A 418 7.56 -8.11 55.81
C PRO A 418 7.04 -8.78 54.53
N GLU A 419 6.20 -9.82 54.67
CA GLU A 419 5.66 -10.62 53.56
C GLU A 419 4.99 -9.79 52.46
N ARG A 420 4.33 -8.69 52.83
CA ARG A 420 3.68 -7.77 51.88
C ARG A 420 4.68 -7.09 50.94
N GLN A 421 5.83 -6.67 51.46
CA GLN A 421 6.87 -5.99 50.67
C GLN A 421 7.63 -7.00 49.80
N TYR A 422 7.85 -8.21 50.30
CA TYR A 422 8.41 -9.32 49.52
C TYR A 422 7.56 -9.61 48.28
N LYS A 423 6.24 -9.79 48.45
CA LYS A 423 5.32 -10.07 47.34
C LYS A 423 5.33 -8.99 46.26
N GLN A 424 5.50 -7.72 46.65
CA GLN A 424 5.54 -6.61 45.71
C GLN A 424 6.85 -6.57 44.92
N LEU A 425 8.01 -6.73 45.58
CA LEU A 425 9.32 -6.72 44.93
C LEU A 425 9.54 -7.97 44.06
N MET A 426 9.08 -9.13 44.53
CA MET A 426 9.12 -10.38 43.76
C MET A 426 8.35 -10.25 42.45
N ALA A 427 7.13 -9.72 42.51
CA ALA A 427 6.31 -9.51 41.31
C ALA A 427 6.96 -8.54 40.30
N GLN A 428 7.70 -7.53 40.78
CA GLN A 428 8.44 -6.61 39.92
C GLN A 428 9.62 -7.31 39.23
N TYR A 429 10.44 -8.04 40.00
CA TYR A 429 11.59 -8.75 39.42
C TYR A 429 11.17 -9.90 38.50
N ASP A 430 10.12 -10.65 38.83
CA ASP A 430 9.56 -11.69 37.96
C ASP A 430 9.07 -11.09 36.63
N SER A 431 8.43 -9.91 36.66
CA SER A 431 8.00 -9.24 35.43
C SER A 431 9.16 -8.78 34.56
N GLU A 432 10.22 -8.23 35.18
CA GLU A 432 11.43 -7.80 34.47
C GLU A 432 12.21 -9.02 33.90
N GLN A 433 12.26 -10.13 34.63
CA GLN A 433 12.83 -11.39 34.14
C GLN A 433 12.07 -11.96 32.94
N ALA A 434 10.73 -11.97 32.99
CA ALA A 434 9.91 -12.43 31.87
C ALA A 434 10.09 -11.57 30.61
N GLU A 435 10.20 -10.24 30.77
CA GLU A 435 10.50 -9.32 29.67
C GLU A 435 11.90 -9.58 29.08
N LEU A 436 12.92 -9.75 29.93
CA LEU A 436 14.29 -10.05 29.50
C LEU A 436 14.40 -11.42 28.82
N GLU A 437 13.72 -12.45 29.31
CA GLU A 437 13.67 -13.77 28.66
C GLU A 437 13.07 -13.69 27.26
N SER A 438 11.94 -12.99 27.10
CA SER A 438 11.32 -12.76 25.80
C SER A 438 12.24 -12.00 24.84
N GLN A 439 12.92 -10.95 25.31
CA GLN A 439 13.91 -10.22 24.52
C GLN A 439 15.12 -11.09 24.15
N MET A 440 15.58 -11.93 25.06
CA MET A 440 16.69 -12.85 24.79
C MET A 440 16.30 -13.95 23.81
N GLU A 441 15.07 -14.47 23.87
CA GLU A 441 14.58 -15.50 22.95
C GLU A 441 14.36 -14.96 21.54
N THR A 442 13.84 -13.74 21.40
CA THR A 442 13.74 -13.05 20.11
C THR A 442 15.13 -12.80 19.51
N MET A 443 16.08 -12.22 20.26
CA MET A 443 17.45 -12.01 19.79
C MET A 443 18.19 -13.33 19.48
N LYS A 444 17.99 -14.40 20.26
CA LYS A 444 18.56 -15.74 19.98
C LYS A 444 17.99 -16.33 18.69
N SER A 445 16.69 -16.15 18.45
CA SER A 445 16.01 -16.62 17.25
C SER A 445 16.54 -15.88 16.01
N GLU A 446 16.70 -14.56 16.08
CA GLU A 446 17.33 -13.76 15.02
C GLU A 446 18.76 -14.26 14.71
N ILE A 447 19.57 -14.52 15.75
CA ILE A 447 20.93 -15.06 15.59
C ILE A 447 20.92 -16.50 15.01
N ALA A 448 19.89 -17.30 15.30
CA ALA A 448 19.77 -18.67 14.82
C ALA A 448 19.31 -18.74 13.35
N GLU A 449 18.33 -17.92 12.97
CA GLU A 449 17.92 -17.71 11.58
C GLU A 449 19.09 -17.25 10.71
N ASP A 450 20.03 -16.49 11.29
CA ASP A 450 21.22 -16.03 10.60
C ASP A 450 22.27 -17.12 10.29
N LYS A 451 22.29 -18.25 11.02
CA LYS A 451 23.31 -19.31 10.82
C LYS A 451 22.98 -20.28 9.68
N SER A 452 21.72 -20.39 9.25
CA SER A 452 21.30 -21.34 8.19
C SER A 452 21.76 -20.94 6.77
N SER A 453 22.23 -19.70 6.59
CA SER A 453 22.34 -19.04 5.28
C SER A 453 23.58 -19.37 4.43
N SER A 454 24.53 -20.20 4.89
CA SER A 454 25.65 -20.61 4.00
C SER A 454 25.17 -21.55 2.87
N THR A 455 24.13 -22.33 3.16
CA THR A 455 23.43 -23.21 2.22
C THR A 455 22.65 -22.41 1.17
N ASP A 456 22.15 -21.25 1.57
CA ASP A 456 21.34 -20.33 0.77
C ASP A 456 22.13 -19.67 -0.37
N ILE A 457 23.42 -19.37 -0.16
CA ILE A 457 24.31 -18.81 -1.20
C ILE A 457 24.51 -19.80 -2.36
N ARG A 458 24.78 -21.07 -2.05
CA ARG A 458 24.93 -22.12 -3.07
C ARG A 458 23.64 -22.30 -3.86
N HIS A 459 22.49 -22.23 -3.18
CA HIS A 459 21.19 -22.29 -3.82
C HIS A 459 20.96 -21.09 -4.75
N PHE A 460 21.32 -19.88 -4.33
CA PHE A 460 21.24 -18.68 -5.17
C PHE A 460 22.12 -18.76 -6.44
N ILE A 461 23.36 -19.22 -6.30
CA ILE A 461 24.25 -19.46 -7.45
C ILE A 461 23.62 -20.50 -8.40
N SER A 462 23.01 -21.56 -7.86
CA SER A 462 22.30 -22.55 -8.68
C SER A 462 21.11 -21.95 -9.45
N LEU A 463 20.39 -21.00 -8.86
CA LEU A 463 19.29 -20.29 -9.51
C LEU A 463 19.80 -19.39 -10.63
N ILE A 464 20.88 -18.63 -10.41
CA ILE A 464 21.49 -17.79 -11.45
C ILE A 464 22.05 -18.63 -12.59
N ARG A 465 22.66 -19.80 -12.31
CA ARG A 465 23.14 -20.73 -13.35
C ARG A 465 22.04 -21.19 -14.30
N LYS A 466 20.81 -21.39 -13.79
CA LYS A 466 19.64 -21.72 -14.64
C LYS A 466 19.26 -20.57 -15.57
N CYS A 467 19.62 -19.34 -15.20
CA CYS A 467 19.35 -18.12 -15.94
C CYS A 467 20.53 -17.74 -16.85
N LYS A 468 20.86 -18.57 -17.85
CA LYS A 468 21.93 -18.24 -18.83
C LYS A 468 21.49 -17.10 -19.76
N ASN A 469 22.02 -15.90 -19.56
CA ASN A 469 21.79 -14.71 -20.42
C ASN A 469 20.32 -14.47 -20.81
N PRO A 470 19.40 -14.28 -19.85
CA PRO A 470 17.99 -14.06 -20.17
C PRO A 470 17.79 -12.76 -20.97
N THR A 471 17.14 -12.86 -22.13
CA THR A 471 16.56 -11.70 -22.83
C THR A 471 15.33 -11.18 -22.11
N GLU A 472 14.57 -12.05 -21.44
CA GLU A 472 13.42 -11.74 -20.59
C GLU A 472 13.44 -12.62 -19.33
N ILE A 473 12.97 -12.08 -18.21
CA ILE A 473 12.82 -12.83 -16.95
C ILE A 473 11.40 -13.38 -16.89
N SER A 474 11.25 -14.71 -16.85
CA SER A 474 9.95 -15.36 -16.66
C SER A 474 9.37 -15.09 -15.26
N ASP A 475 8.04 -15.17 -15.12
CA ASP A 475 7.39 -14.90 -13.83
C ASP A 475 7.81 -15.88 -12.72
N SER A 476 8.08 -17.14 -13.06
CA SER A 476 8.60 -18.12 -12.08
C SER A 476 9.99 -17.72 -11.59
N MET A 477 10.88 -17.34 -12.51
CA MET A 477 12.24 -16.89 -12.17
C MET A 477 12.22 -15.61 -11.34
N PHE A 478 11.36 -14.66 -11.70
CA PHE A 478 11.22 -13.40 -10.95
C PHE A 478 10.84 -13.67 -9.49
N ASN A 479 9.83 -14.53 -9.26
CA ASN A 479 9.37 -14.87 -7.92
C ASN A 479 10.43 -15.62 -7.09
N GLU A 480 11.23 -16.47 -7.73
CA GLU A 480 12.30 -17.24 -7.09
C GLU A 480 13.55 -16.40 -6.80
N LEU A 481 13.83 -15.37 -7.61
CA LEU A 481 15.02 -14.53 -7.45
C LEU A 481 14.78 -13.32 -6.56
N VAL A 482 13.62 -12.66 -6.64
CA VAL A 482 13.37 -11.38 -5.96
C VAL A 482 12.52 -11.56 -4.70
N ASP A 483 12.97 -10.99 -3.58
CA ASP A 483 12.23 -10.94 -2.32
C ASP A 483 11.41 -9.65 -2.21
N LYS A 484 12.11 -8.50 -2.24
CA LYS A 484 11.51 -7.17 -2.12
C LYS A 484 12.33 -6.14 -2.89
N ILE A 485 11.69 -5.06 -3.30
CA ILE A 485 12.31 -3.93 -3.99
C ILE A 485 11.95 -2.68 -3.21
N VAL A 486 12.97 -2.00 -2.69
CA VAL A 486 12.80 -0.78 -1.90
C VAL A 486 13.10 0.42 -2.78
N VAL A 487 12.12 1.31 -2.91
CA VAL A 487 12.19 2.50 -3.76
C VAL A 487 12.29 3.73 -2.87
N TYR A 488 13.31 4.55 -3.13
CA TYR A 488 13.54 5.82 -2.45
C TYR A 488 12.87 6.97 -3.18
N GLU A 489 12.76 8.11 -2.50
CA GLU A 489 12.40 9.37 -3.14
C GLU A 489 13.40 9.72 -4.25
N ALA A 490 12.89 10.40 -5.29
CA ALA A 490 13.73 10.82 -6.40
C ALA A 490 14.37 12.17 -6.09
N GLU A 491 15.68 12.26 -6.29
CA GLU A 491 16.47 13.47 -6.09
C GLU A 491 16.70 14.19 -7.43
N GLY A 492 16.71 15.51 -7.40
CA GLY A 492 16.93 16.35 -8.58
C GLY A 492 15.68 16.67 -9.42
N ALA A 493 15.84 17.52 -10.43
CA ALA A 493 14.75 18.00 -11.29
C ALA A 493 15.03 17.76 -12.78
N GLY A 494 13.98 17.42 -13.53
CA GLY A 494 14.05 17.24 -14.99
C GLY A 494 14.91 16.04 -15.42
N ASN A 495 15.95 16.30 -16.22
CA ASN A 495 16.84 15.26 -16.75
C ASN A 495 17.89 14.78 -15.75
N ALA A 496 18.16 15.55 -14.67
CA ALA A 496 19.08 15.16 -13.60
C ALA A 496 18.35 14.40 -12.47
N ARG A 497 17.09 13.97 -12.70
CA ARG A 497 16.31 13.22 -11.71
C ARG A 497 16.89 11.81 -11.57
N THR A 498 17.47 11.52 -10.42
CA THR A 498 17.98 10.20 -10.06
C THR A 498 17.10 9.59 -8.97
N GLN A 499 16.85 8.29 -9.04
CA GLN A 499 16.05 7.59 -8.04
C GLN A 499 16.77 6.32 -7.64
N LYS A 500 17.07 6.19 -6.34
CA LYS A 500 17.71 5.00 -5.78
C LYS A 500 16.67 3.88 -5.64
N VAL A 501 17.07 2.67 -6.04
CA VAL A 501 16.24 1.47 -5.96
C VAL A 501 17.12 0.33 -5.45
N ASP A 502 16.75 -0.21 -4.30
CA ASP A 502 17.48 -1.32 -3.67
C ASP A 502 16.70 -2.61 -3.92
N ILE A 503 17.32 -3.56 -4.63
CA ILE A 503 16.73 -4.85 -4.95
C ILE A 503 17.26 -5.90 -3.96
N TYR A 504 16.35 -6.55 -3.25
CA TYR A 504 16.66 -7.65 -2.35
C TYR A 504 16.34 -8.96 -3.05
N PHE A 505 17.34 -9.79 -3.22
CA PHE A 505 17.21 -11.12 -3.78
C PHE A 505 16.86 -12.12 -2.68
N ASN A 506 16.05 -13.14 -3.01
CA ASN A 506 15.84 -14.27 -2.11
C ASN A 506 17.19 -14.91 -1.79
N TYR A 507 17.36 -15.44 -0.57
CA TYR A 507 18.57 -16.10 -0.08
C TYR A 507 19.78 -15.18 0.15
N VAL A 508 19.96 -14.11 -0.63
CA VAL A 508 21.18 -13.29 -0.62
C VAL A 508 20.96 -11.81 -0.21
N GLY A 509 19.70 -11.35 -0.12
CA GLY A 509 19.40 -9.99 0.29
C GLY A 509 19.91 -8.94 -0.72
N GLN A 510 20.38 -7.79 -0.24
CA GLN A 510 20.87 -6.71 -1.11
C GLN A 510 22.33 -6.96 -1.54
N VAL A 511 22.51 -7.25 -2.82
CA VAL A 511 23.81 -7.47 -3.45
C VAL A 511 24.15 -6.26 -4.32
N ASP A 512 25.06 -5.42 -3.81
CA ASP A 512 25.63 -4.30 -4.54
C ASP A 512 27.07 -4.64 -4.93
N ILE A 513 27.24 -5.31 -6.07
CA ILE A 513 28.57 -5.54 -6.65
C ILE A 513 28.94 -4.26 -7.41
N ALA A 514 30.18 -3.79 -7.33
CA ALA A 514 30.63 -2.58 -8.02
C ALA A 514 30.70 -2.80 -9.54
N TYR A 515 30.13 -1.89 -10.34
CA TYR A 515 30.14 -2.00 -11.81
C TYR A 515 31.59 -2.12 -12.31
N THR A 516 31.83 -3.04 -13.23
CA THR A 516 33.13 -3.11 -13.91
C THR A 516 33.29 -1.92 -14.85
N GLU A 517 34.53 -1.54 -15.16
CA GLU A 517 34.82 -0.41 -16.05
C GLU A 517 34.21 -0.60 -17.45
N GLU A 518 34.15 -1.85 -17.93
CA GLU A 518 33.47 -2.24 -19.18
C GLU A 518 31.96 -1.96 -19.12
N GLU A 519 31.29 -2.29 -18.02
CA GLU A 519 29.85 -2.04 -17.82
C GLU A 519 29.53 -0.54 -17.74
N LEU A 520 30.39 0.23 -17.08
CA LEU A 520 30.25 1.69 -17.03
C LEU A 520 30.41 2.32 -18.42
N ALA A 521 31.29 1.77 -19.27
CA ALA A 521 31.46 2.22 -20.64
C ALA A 521 30.24 1.86 -21.52
N GLU A 522 29.71 0.65 -21.41
CA GLU A 522 28.49 0.23 -22.12
C GLU A 522 27.27 1.09 -21.73
N LEU A 523 27.08 1.35 -20.43
CA LEU A 523 25.99 2.21 -19.94
C LEU A 523 26.13 3.66 -20.42
N LYS A 524 27.35 4.20 -20.47
CA LYS A 524 27.62 5.53 -21.04
C LYS A 524 27.29 5.56 -22.53
N ALA A 525 27.73 4.57 -23.30
CA ALA A 525 27.46 4.47 -24.74
C ALA A 525 25.95 4.36 -25.05
N GLN A 526 25.21 3.56 -24.28
CA GLN A 526 23.75 3.45 -24.41
C GLN A 526 23.05 4.77 -24.10
N LYS A 527 23.42 5.45 -23.00
CA LYS A 527 22.86 6.76 -22.66
C LYS A 527 23.13 7.79 -23.75
N GLU A 528 24.35 7.84 -24.30
CA GLU A 528 24.69 8.72 -25.42
C GLU A 528 23.88 8.41 -26.69
N GLN A 529 23.58 7.13 -26.95
CA GLN A 529 22.75 6.73 -28.08
C GLN A 529 21.28 7.14 -27.88
N GLU A 530 20.73 6.95 -26.69
CA GLU A 530 19.37 7.37 -26.34
C GLU A 530 19.23 8.90 -26.39
N GLU A 531 20.21 9.65 -25.88
CA GLU A 531 20.25 11.10 -25.98
C GLU A 531 20.29 11.57 -27.43
N ARG A 532 21.11 10.94 -28.28
CA ARG A 532 21.13 11.21 -29.73
C ARG A 532 19.75 11.00 -30.36
N GLN A 533 19.09 9.88 -30.06
CA GLN A 533 17.73 9.61 -30.56
C GLN A 533 16.69 10.61 -30.04
N ARG A 534 16.80 11.02 -28.77
CA ARG A 534 15.91 12.02 -28.15
C ARG A 534 16.07 13.38 -28.83
N MET A 535 17.32 13.81 -29.07
CA MET A 535 17.63 15.06 -29.77
C MET A 535 17.14 15.02 -31.22
N GLU A 536 17.24 13.88 -31.91
CA GLU A 536 16.70 13.71 -33.26
C GLU A 536 15.16 13.83 -33.27
N LYS A 537 14.47 13.16 -32.34
CA LYS A 537 13.01 13.29 -32.17
C LYS A 537 12.60 14.73 -31.87
N GLN A 538 13.36 15.45 -31.04
CA GLN A 538 13.11 16.88 -30.77
C GLN A 538 13.27 17.73 -32.03
N ARG A 539 14.36 17.53 -32.80
CA ARG A 539 14.57 18.22 -34.10
C ARG A 539 13.42 17.96 -35.07
N LYS A 540 12.93 16.72 -35.18
CA LYS A 540 11.76 16.36 -36.02
C LYS A 540 10.49 17.09 -35.57
N ARG A 541 10.22 17.14 -34.25
CA ARG A 541 9.07 17.87 -33.69
C ARG A 541 9.15 19.37 -33.95
N GLU A 542 10.31 19.97 -33.76
CA GLU A 542 10.51 21.41 -34.05
C GLU A 542 10.32 21.72 -35.53
N LYS A 543 10.84 20.87 -36.43
CA LYS A 543 10.65 21.01 -37.88
C LYS A 543 9.15 20.99 -38.24
N ALA A 544 8.41 19.98 -37.74
CA ALA A 544 6.98 19.87 -37.96
C ALA A 544 6.20 21.07 -37.38
N TYR A 545 6.59 21.57 -36.20
CA TYR A 545 5.97 22.77 -35.62
C TYR A 545 6.24 24.04 -36.45
N ARG A 546 7.47 24.21 -36.95
CA ARG A 546 7.84 25.31 -37.85
C ARG A 546 7.04 25.25 -39.15
N GLU A 547 6.89 24.07 -39.74
CA GLU A 547 6.08 23.85 -40.95
C GLU A 547 4.60 24.15 -40.70
N LYS A 548 4.01 23.67 -39.60
CA LYS A 548 2.62 23.97 -39.23
C LYS A 548 2.39 25.47 -39.01
N ARG A 549 3.34 26.17 -38.38
CA ARG A 549 3.30 27.65 -38.23
C ARG A 549 3.39 28.37 -39.56
N LYS A 550 4.24 27.90 -40.49
CA LYS A 550 4.34 28.44 -41.86
C LYS A 550 3.03 28.23 -42.61
N ALA A 551 2.47 27.03 -42.59
CA ALA A 551 1.18 26.71 -43.22
C ALA A 551 0.04 27.58 -42.65
N LYS A 552 -0.02 27.77 -41.33
CA LYS A 552 -1.03 28.66 -40.70
C LYS A 552 -0.87 30.12 -41.12
N LYS A 553 0.36 30.61 -41.32
CA LYS A 553 0.61 31.97 -41.85
C LYS A 553 0.21 32.09 -43.32
N ILE A 554 0.52 31.10 -44.15
CA ILE A 554 0.11 31.06 -45.56
C ILE A 554 -1.42 31.03 -45.67
N ALA A 555 -2.10 30.20 -44.87
CA ALA A 555 -3.56 30.16 -44.82
C ALA A 555 -4.18 31.49 -44.37
N LYS A 556 -3.60 32.16 -43.36
CA LYS A 556 -4.06 33.50 -42.92
C LYS A 556 -3.84 34.59 -43.99
N ASN A 557 -2.88 34.40 -44.88
CA ASN A 557 -2.55 35.31 -45.96
C ASN A 557 -3.28 34.98 -47.28
N GLY A 558 -4.29 34.10 -47.27
CA GLY A 558 -5.07 33.77 -48.47
C GLY A 558 -4.33 32.89 -49.49
N GLY A 559 -3.29 32.15 -49.07
CA GLY A 559 -2.51 31.28 -49.95
C GLY A 559 -1.17 31.87 -50.40
N GLU A 560 -0.94 33.18 -50.18
CA GLU A 560 0.30 33.84 -50.54
C GLU A 560 1.32 33.89 -49.38
N ILE A 561 2.60 33.69 -49.70
CA ILE A 561 3.70 33.65 -48.71
C ILE A 561 3.88 35.03 -48.02
N ILE A 562 3.57 36.13 -48.72
CA ILE A 562 3.75 37.51 -48.25
C ILE A 562 2.46 38.29 -48.55
N LYS A 563 1.89 38.97 -47.54
CA LYS A 563 0.67 39.77 -47.68
C LYS A 563 0.89 40.98 -48.61
N THR A 564 -0.07 41.26 -49.48
CA THR A 564 -0.13 42.52 -50.25
C THR A 564 -0.09 43.73 -49.33
N LYS A 565 0.68 44.76 -49.72
CA LYS A 565 0.83 46.01 -48.98
C LYS A 565 0.52 47.19 -49.87
N THR A 566 0.05 48.28 -49.26
CA THR A 566 -0.16 49.56 -49.93
C THR A 566 1.11 50.40 -49.80
N CYS A 567 1.63 50.90 -50.92
CA CYS A 567 2.82 51.75 -50.92
C CYS A 567 2.50 53.11 -50.24
N PRO A 568 3.24 53.52 -49.19
CA PRO A 568 3.00 54.79 -48.50
C PRO A 568 3.16 56.04 -49.38
N HIS A 569 3.96 55.94 -50.44
CA HIS A 569 4.27 57.07 -51.33
C HIS A 569 3.23 57.25 -52.45
N CYS A 570 2.91 56.17 -53.18
CA CYS A 570 2.05 56.26 -54.37
C CYS A 570 0.66 55.62 -54.20
N GLY A 571 0.35 55.07 -53.02
CA GLY A 571 -0.95 54.46 -52.71
C GLY A 571 -1.26 53.15 -53.45
N LYS A 572 -0.39 52.67 -54.35
CA LYS A 572 -0.62 51.42 -55.11
C LYS A 572 -0.46 50.18 -54.22
N VAL A 573 -1.37 49.22 -54.37
CA VAL A 573 -1.27 47.89 -53.74
C VAL A 573 -0.29 47.03 -54.53
N PHE A 574 0.68 46.42 -53.86
CA PHE A 574 1.69 45.57 -54.48
C PHE A 574 2.00 44.34 -53.61
N THR A 575 2.50 43.28 -54.24
CA THR A 575 3.01 42.08 -53.57
C THR A 575 4.50 42.26 -53.25
N PRO A 576 4.90 42.34 -51.97
CA PRO A 576 6.31 42.55 -51.61
C PRO A 576 7.12 41.28 -51.84
N THR A 577 8.34 41.40 -52.36
CA THR A 577 9.28 40.27 -52.50
C THR A 577 9.84 39.82 -51.15
N SER A 578 9.83 40.71 -50.15
CA SER A 578 10.19 40.44 -48.76
C SER A 578 9.23 41.14 -47.81
N ASN A 579 8.94 40.54 -46.66
CA ASN A 579 8.07 41.15 -45.65
C ASN A 579 8.63 42.50 -45.12
N ARG A 580 9.91 42.81 -45.34
CA ARG A 580 10.51 44.12 -45.00
C ARG A 580 10.32 45.19 -46.08
N GLN A 581 9.92 44.82 -47.29
CA GLN A 581 9.65 45.78 -48.35
C GLN A 581 8.36 46.54 -48.03
N LEU A 582 8.48 47.88 -48.02
CA LEU A 582 7.40 48.82 -47.68
C LEU A 582 6.93 49.61 -48.90
N PHE A 583 7.79 49.81 -49.90
CA PHE A 583 7.51 50.58 -51.11
C PHE A 583 7.43 49.67 -52.33
N CYS A 584 6.56 50.01 -53.28
CA CYS A 584 6.35 49.20 -54.48
C CYS A 584 7.56 49.21 -55.43
N SER A 585 8.37 50.26 -55.43
CA SER A 585 9.58 50.38 -56.23
C SER A 585 10.70 51.11 -55.48
N ARG A 586 11.94 50.95 -55.95
CA ARG A 586 13.09 51.68 -55.42
C ARG A 586 12.95 53.19 -55.60
N GLU A 587 12.29 53.61 -56.67
CA GLU A 587 11.98 55.01 -56.97
C GLU A 587 11.02 55.61 -55.94
N CYS A 588 9.91 54.92 -55.61
CA CYS A 588 9.00 55.36 -54.56
C CYS A 588 9.68 55.48 -53.18
N TRP A 589 10.63 54.58 -52.87
CA TRP A 589 11.43 54.70 -51.65
C TRP A 589 12.36 55.93 -51.69
N ASN A 590 13.02 56.18 -52.83
CA ASN A 590 13.90 57.34 -53.00
C ASN A 590 13.12 58.66 -52.90
N GLN A 591 11.95 58.74 -53.53
CA GLN A 591 11.09 59.93 -53.53
C GLN A 591 10.51 60.21 -52.14
N ALA A 592 9.94 59.22 -51.46
CA ALA A 592 9.47 59.39 -50.09
C ALA A 592 10.60 59.84 -49.14
N ARG A 593 11.81 59.31 -49.33
CA ARG A 593 13.00 59.73 -48.56
C ARG A 593 13.42 61.17 -48.88
N LEU A 594 13.28 61.62 -50.12
CA LEU A 594 13.58 63.00 -50.53
C LEU A 594 12.54 63.98 -49.98
N GLU A 595 11.25 63.63 -50.06
CA GLU A 595 10.15 64.40 -49.48
C GLU A 595 10.29 64.50 -47.96
N GLN A 596 10.60 63.40 -47.29
CA GLN A 596 10.87 63.41 -45.85
C GLN A 596 12.06 64.31 -45.50
N LYS A 597 13.18 64.20 -46.22
CA LYS A 597 14.32 65.11 -46.05
C LYS A 597 13.97 66.58 -46.34
N LYS A 598 13.04 66.84 -47.26
CA LYS A 598 12.58 68.19 -47.58
C LYS A 598 11.69 68.73 -46.47
N ALA A 599 10.74 67.93 -45.99
CA ALA A 599 9.89 68.24 -44.84
C ALA A 599 10.72 68.47 -43.57
N ASP A 600 11.73 67.63 -43.30
CA ASP A 600 12.66 67.82 -42.18
C ASP A 600 13.44 69.13 -42.30
N ARG A 601 13.88 69.49 -43.52
CA ARG A 601 14.56 70.77 -43.79
C ARG A 601 13.64 71.97 -43.61
N GLU A 602 12.38 71.87 -44.01
CA GLU A 602 11.36 72.90 -43.83
C GLU A 602 10.98 73.04 -42.35
N ALA A 603 10.84 71.93 -41.62
CA ALA A 603 10.60 71.91 -40.18
C ALA A 603 11.76 72.51 -39.37
N GLU A 604 13.01 72.26 -39.76
CA GLU A 604 14.20 72.83 -39.11
C GLU A 604 14.37 74.35 -39.32
N ARG A 605 13.87 74.90 -40.44
CA ARG A 605 14.07 76.31 -40.80
C ARG A 605 12.85 77.19 -40.56
N GLY A 606 11.65 76.61 -40.51
CA GLY A 606 10.40 77.39 -40.45
C GLY A 606 10.30 78.38 -41.62
N THR A 607 10.11 79.66 -41.31
CA THR A 607 10.01 80.75 -42.29
C THR A 607 11.36 81.40 -42.66
N HIS A 608 12.49 80.92 -42.11
CA HIS A 608 13.81 81.51 -42.33
C HIS A 608 14.57 80.84 -43.50
N TYR A 609 15.24 81.63 -44.34
CA TYR A 609 15.96 81.12 -45.51
C TYR A 609 17.18 80.25 -45.13
N TYR A 610 17.90 80.63 -44.07
CA TYR A 610 19.06 79.91 -43.53
C TYR A 610 18.71 79.15 -42.24
N ARG A 611 19.42 78.04 -41.97
CA ARG A 611 19.28 77.29 -40.71
C ARG A 611 19.82 78.10 -39.54
N GLN A 612 19.19 77.94 -38.38
CA GLN A 612 19.69 78.48 -37.12
C GLN A 612 21.10 77.91 -36.86
N ARG A 613 22.04 78.78 -36.47
CA ARG A 613 23.41 78.40 -36.09
C ARG A 613 23.64 78.79 -34.65
N THR A 614 24.46 78.02 -33.94
CA THR A 614 24.96 78.39 -32.61
C THR A 614 26.27 79.15 -32.77
N CYS A 615 26.39 80.30 -32.11
CA CYS A 615 27.61 81.08 -32.15
C CYS A 615 28.72 80.35 -31.38
N ALA A 616 29.87 80.14 -32.02
CA ALA A 616 31.00 79.42 -31.41
C ALA A 616 31.63 80.13 -30.18
N VAL A 617 31.25 81.39 -29.92
CA VAL A 617 31.85 82.22 -28.87
C VAL A 617 30.94 82.34 -27.65
N CYS A 618 29.67 82.70 -27.84
CA CYS A 618 28.72 82.87 -26.75
C CYS A 618 27.74 81.68 -26.58
N GLY A 619 27.73 80.73 -27.52
CA GLY A 619 26.85 79.56 -27.46
C GLY A 619 25.38 79.82 -27.84
N HIS A 620 24.94 81.07 -27.96
CA HIS A 620 23.55 81.38 -28.33
C HIS A 620 23.22 81.03 -29.78
N SER A 621 21.99 80.55 -30.00
CA SER A 621 21.46 80.24 -31.32
C SER A 621 20.94 81.52 -32.00
N TYR A 622 21.31 81.73 -33.25
CA TYR A 622 20.94 82.89 -34.05
C TYR A 622 20.62 82.49 -35.49
N TRP A 623 19.89 83.35 -36.19
CA TRP A 623 19.56 83.17 -37.60
C TRP A 623 20.55 83.97 -38.46
N PRO A 624 21.39 83.30 -39.28
CA PRO A 624 22.30 84.00 -40.17
C PRO A 624 21.54 84.82 -41.21
N THR A 625 21.99 86.05 -41.48
CA THR A 625 21.45 86.87 -42.58
C THR A 625 22.04 86.46 -43.94
N HIS A 626 23.23 85.87 -43.95
CA HIS A 626 23.86 85.28 -45.13
C HIS A 626 24.62 83.99 -44.76
N SER A 627 24.91 83.16 -45.76
CA SER A 627 25.48 81.81 -45.58
C SER A 627 26.85 81.78 -44.87
N GLN A 628 27.61 82.87 -44.92
CA GLN A 628 28.96 83.01 -44.35
C GLN A 628 28.99 83.65 -42.96
N GLN A 629 27.85 84.03 -42.37
CA GLN A 629 27.85 84.60 -41.01
C GLN A 629 28.09 83.49 -39.97
N GLU A 630 29.25 83.51 -39.32
CA GLU A 630 29.67 82.51 -38.31
C GLU A 630 29.45 82.96 -36.85
N PHE A 631 29.24 84.26 -36.61
CA PHE A 631 29.06 84.82 -35.28
C PHE A 631 27.73 85.57 -35.17
N CYS A 632 27.09 85.50 -34.00
CA CYS A 632 25.79 86.15 -33.76
C CYS A 632 25.90 87.68 -33.68
N SER A 633 27.09 88.21 -33.35
CA SER A 633 27.38 89.63 -33.26
C SER A 633 28.85 89.90 -33.63
N ASP A 634 29.16 91.15 -34.00
CA ASP A 634 30.53 91.57 -34.30
C ASP A 634 31.45 91.56 -33.06
N GLU A 635 30.86 91.63 -31.87
CA GLU A 635 31.58 91.46 -30.60
C GLU A 635 32.11 90.03 -30.44
N CYS A 636 31.26 89.03 -30.72
CA CYS A 636 31.68 87.63 -30.73
C CYS A 636 32.78 87.38 -31.77
N ARG A 637 32.66 87.99 -32.97
CA ARG A 637 33.70 87.89 -34.00
C ARG A 637 35.06 88.39 -33.50
N ARG A 638 35.09 89.52 -32.77
CA ARG A 638 36.31 90.09 -32.17
C ARG A 638 36.89 89.20 -31.07
N ILE A 639 36.05 88.65 -30.19
CA ILE A 639 36.51 87.73 -29.13
C ILE A 639 37.16 86.49 -29.75
N ASN A 640 36.57 85.91 -30.80
CA ASN A 640 37.17 84.76 -31.48
C ASN A 640 38.49 85.13 -32.18
N HIS A 641 38.56 86.32 -32.79
CA HIS A 641 39.80 86.81 -33.38
C HIS A 641 40.90 86.89 -32.32
N ASN A 642 40.64 87.52 -31.18
CA ASN A 642 41.61 87.61 -30.08
C ASN A 642 42.04 86.23 -29.56
N LYS A 643 41.10 85.29 -29.42
CA LYS A 643 41.40 83.91 -28.99
C LYS A 643 42.31 83.20 -29.99
N LYS A 644 42.02 83.27 -31.30
CA LYS A 644 42.90 82.69 -32.32
C LYS A 644 44.28 83.33 -32.37
N THR A 645 44.37 84.65 -32.15
CA THR A 645 45.65 85.36 -32.07
C THR A 645 46.48 84.91 -30.86
N LEU A 646 45.84 84.70 -29.71
CA LEU A 646 46.47 84.12 -28.50
C LEU A 646 46.94 82.68 -28.74
N GLU A 647 46.09 81.83 -29.32
CA GLU A 647 46.44 80.44 -29.67
C GLU A 647 47.63 80.40 -30.64
N PHE A 648 47.69 81.30 -31.61
CA PHE A 648 48.82 81.45 -32.52
C PHE A 648 50.11 81.89 -31.81
N TYR A 649 50.01 82.82 -30.84
CA TYR A 649 51.16 83.26 -30.03
C TYR A 649 51.74 82.12 -29.18
N HIS A 650 50.87 81.34 -28.51
CA HIS A 650 51.30 80.18 -27.72
C HIS A 650 51.91 79.06 -28.58
N LYS A 651 51.37 78.85 -29.80
CA LYS A 651 51.88 77.83 -30.73
C LYS A 651 53.27 78.15 -31.30
N LYS A 652 53.68 79.42 -31.32
CA LYS A 652 54.99 79.86 -31.85
C LYS A 652 56.14 79.74 -30.83
N LYS A 653 55.84 79.63 -29.52
CA LYS A 653 56.85 79.65 -28.43
C LYS A 653 57.21 78.28 -27.82
N GLY A 654 56.57 77.17 -28.20
CA GLY A 654 56.78 75.87 -27.54
C GLY A 654 57.13 74.71 -28.48
N ASN A 655 58.42 74.48 -28.74
CA ASN A 655 59.02 73.14 -28.88
C ASN A 655 60.56 73.22 -28.99
N PRO A 656 61.29 72.73 -27.98
CA PRO A 656 62.23 71.64 -28.24
C PRO A 656 62.00 70.42 -27.32
N LYS A 657 62.23 69.24 -27.89
CA LYS A 657 62.26 67.89 -27.27
C LYS A 657 63.72 67.37 -27.30
N PRO A 658 64.09 66.27 -26.62
CA PRO A 658 63.54 65.62 -25.41
C PRO A 658 64.61 65.05 -24.42
N ASP A 659 64.11 64.42 -23.34
CA ASP A 659 64.72 63.41 -22.44
C ASP A 659 65.71 63.84 -21.33
N PRO A 660 65.87 63.07 -20.22
CA PRO A 660 65.29 61.77 -19.86
C PRO A 660 64.65 61.70 -18.43
N GLU A 661 64.04 60.56 -18.10
CA GLU A 661 63.83 60.05 -16.72
C GLU A 661 63.13 60.95 -15.67
N ALA A 662 61.81 60.76 -15.51
CA ALA A 662 61.15 60.79 -14.19
C ALA A 662 59.73 60.19 -14.27
N VAL A 663 59.59 58.95 -13.78
CA VAL A 663 58.37 58.34 -13.21
C VAL A 663 57.81 59.28 -12.11
N PRO A 664 56.50 59.41 -11.75
CA PRO A 664 55.42 58.40 -11.72
C PRO A 664 54.00 58.87 -12.17
N THR A 665 53.08 57.91 -12.33
CA THR A 665 51.67 58.11 -11.90
C THR A 665 51.47 57.49 -10.51
N PRO A 666 50.68 58.14 -9.64
CA PRO A 666 49.45 57.47 -9.23
C PRO A 666 48.23 58.42 -9.28
N LYS A 667 47.10 57.89 -9.77
CA LYS A 667 45.78 58.50 -9.63
C LYS A 667 45.27 58.31 -8.20
N PRO A 668 44.65 59.33 -7.57
CA PRO A 668 43.78 59.11 -6.43
C PRO A 668 42.45 58.49 -6.86
N LYS A 669 41.91 57.71 -5.93
CA LYS A 669 40.53 57.24 -5.83
C LYS A 669 39.56 58.43 -5.64
N GLU A 670 38.28 58.10 -5.80
CA GLU A 670 37.06 58.69 -5.21
C GLU A 670 36.01 58.84 -6.32
N ASP A 671 34.73 58.60 -6.13
CA ASP A 671 33.95 57.89 -5.12
C ASP A 671 32.57 57.77 -5.78
N ASN A 672 31.90 56.63 -5.64
CA ASN A 672 30.46 56.55 -5.92
C ASN A 672 29.82 55.76 -4.77
N ALA A 673 29.21 56.51 -3.87
CA ALA A 673 28.20 56.04 -2.94
C ALA A 673 26.90 56.80 -3.24
N ALA A 674 25.89 56.05 -3.71
CA ALA A 674 24.46 56.18 -3.45
C ALA A 674 23.72 55.15 -4.31
#